data_AF-A0A9W8C2G3-F1
#
_entry.id   AF-A0A9W8C2G3-F1
#
_cell.length_a   1.000
_cell.length_b   1.000
_cell.length_c   1.000
_cell.angle_alpha   90.00
_cell.angle_beta   90.00
_cell.angle_gamma   90.00
#
_symmetry.space_group_name_H-M   'P 1'
#
loop_
_entity.id
_entity.type
_entity.pdbx_description
1 polymer ?
#
loop_
_entity_poly.entity_id
_entity_poly.type
_entity_poly.pdbx_seq_one_letter_code
_entity_poly.pdbx_strand_id
1 'polypeptide(L)'
;VFNLDHRSSNSRRTRGKREETSRRKLLLPKTSMFSKFTSILQHAVEALAPSLPLQEDFVYHWKAITHYYIETSDDKAPVTDTNIPSHLEQMLDILTQEERERESGETGPCMEYLLHHKILETLFTLGKADCPPGMKQQVLTFYTKLLGRIRQPLLPHINVHRPVQKMVRLCGEVLAAPTENEEIQFLCTVCAKLKQDPYLVNFFLENKNKKSESAKDGRGEVVRKDPSSPDTGQNQNQNLRSAQENAACKATSPSAESSLSSVHATLANSDNYNLVGSLLNLTKSPDGRIVVKACEGLMLIVSLPEPAAAKCLTENTELIQLLTDRLAQFYRALPQSMDPLDIETVESVNWGLDVYNLKEDAAAFAGKRALISFLSWLDYCDQLIKEAHKTAATVLARAVRERFFVAVMEPQLMQTSEVGILTSTALLNRIIRQVTSEMLLQETVYFLLGEETGPETLAGITKHPLRYRLIEHCDHLSDEISIMTLRLFEHLLQKPCQHILHNLVLRCLEERNYMENKQPEEREEREHMENGQPHDAVDLEEDPLFSDLSPDNRLSSPGWLSCSPPQSTEHTKSDGKTEVHKIVNSFLCLVPDEAKSSYQVEGTGYDTYLRDAHRQFRDYCGVCQRWDWRSSPKPFDKCNLDGSFFEGHFLKVLFDRMGRILDQPYDVNLQVTSVLSKLSLLPHAHLHEYLLDPYINLAPGCRSLFSVIVRVVGDLMLRTHCIPEFTPKLLLVRKRLLGLEPEGMSIDHTTLLEGVIVLEEFCKELAAIAFVKFHASTSTSP
;
A
#
# COMPACT_ATOMS: atom_id res chain seq x y z
N VAL A 1 -46.51 -35.83 15.76
CA VAL A 1 -47.29 -36.39 16.91
C VAL A 1 -46.58 -35.96 18.19
N PHE A 2 -47.30 -35.88 19.32
CA PHE A 2 -46.87 -35.47 20.69
C PHE A 2 -45.39 -35.76 21.04
N ASN A 3 -44.59 -34.86 21.64
CA ASN A 3 -44.76 -33.93 22.78
C ASN A 3 -44.65 -34.63 24.17
N LEU A 4 -44.11 -33.90 25.17
CA LEU A 4 -43.65 -34.35 26.51
C LEU A 4 -42.31 -35.13 26.49
N ASP A 5 -41.33 -34.90 27.37
CA ASP A 5 -41.05 -33.80 28.35
C ASP A 5 -39.50 -33.83 28.63
N HIS A 6 -38.82 -33.19 29.59
CA HIS A 6 -39.16 -32.38 30.77
C HIS A 6 -38.11 -31.26 31.03
N ARG A 7 -38.29 -30.48 32.10
CA ARG A 7 -37.45 -29.35 32.55
C ARG A 7 -36.30 -29.75 33.47
N SER A 8 -35.21 -28.96 33.47
CA SER A 8 -34.50 -28.61 34.71
C SER A 8 -33.68 -27.31 34.60
N SER A 9 -33.72 -26.52 35.69
CA SER A 9 -32.66 -25.61 36.16
C SER A 9 -32.01 -24.58 35.21
N ASN A 10 -32.63 -23.41 35.07
CA ASN A 10 -31.88 -22.17 34.84
C ASN A 10 -32.52 -20.93 35.50
N SER A 11 -32.25 -20.70 36.79
CA SER A 11 -32.57 -19.43 37.49
C SER A 11 -31.84 -19.30 38.84
N ARG A 12 -30.59 -18.77 38.85
CA ARG A 12 -29.91 -18.35 40.10
C ARG A 12 -28.72 -17.39 39.93
N ARG A 13 -28.77 -16.40 39.01
CA ARG A 13 -27.73 -15.34 38.93
C ARG A 13 -28.22 -13.92 38.64
N THR A 14 -29.48 -13.62 38.93
CA THR A 14 -30.15 -12.32 38.65
C THR A 14 -30.83 -11.69 39.88
N ARG A 15 -30.26 -11.89 41.08
CA ARG A 15 -30.80 -11.33 42.35
C ARG A 15 -29.77 -10.60 43.22
N GLY A 16 -28.83 -9.88 42.58
CA GLY A 16 -27.80 -9.06 43.25
C GLY A 16 -27.59 -7.65 42.67
N LYS A 17 -28.50 -7.18 41.80
CA LYS A 17 -28.42 -5.86 41.11
C LYS A 17 -29.76 -5.10 41.08
N ARG A 18 -30.62 -5.30 42.09
CA ARG A 18 -31.99 -4.72 42.10
C ARG A 18 -32.47 -4.05 43.39
N GLU A 19 -31.65 -3.99 44.43
CA GLU A 19 -32.04 -3.38 45.72
C GLU A 19 -31.32 -2.04 45.98
N GLU A 20 -30.13 -1.83 45.41
CA GLU A 20 -29.39 -0.56 45.53
C GLU A 20 -30.02 0.58 44.72
N THR A 21 -30.81 0.26 43.68
CA THR A 21 -31.59 1.22 42.89
C THR A 21 -32.81 1.81 43.60
N SER A 22 -33.20 1.29 44.78
CA SER A 22 -34.44 1.69 45.47
C SER A 22 -34.24 2.72 46.60
N ARG A 23 -33.00 2.97 47.06
CA ARG A 23 -32.72 3.91 48.18
C ARG A 23 -32.22 5.31 47.79
N ARG A 24 -31.96 5.58 46.51
CA ARG A 24 -31.56 6.92 45.99
C ARG A 24 -32.71 7.75 45.38
N LYS A 25 -33.97 7.45 45.71
CA LYS A 25 -35.16 8.15 45.15
C LYS A 25 -35.89 9.12 46.08
N LEU A 26 -35.37 9.39 47.28
CA LEU A 26 -35.98 10.30 48.27
C LEU A 26 -34.98 11.35 48.77
N LEU A 27 -34.62 12.28 47.89
CA LEU A 27 -34.11 13.63 48.20
C LEU A 27 -34.13 14.43 46.87
N LEU A 28 -35.18 15.23 46.64
CA LEU A 28 -35.29 16.03 45.41
C LEU A 28 -34.34 17.25 45.47
N PRO A 29 -33.53 17.50 44.42
CA PRO A 29 -32.93 18.82 44.23
C PRO A 29 -34.04 19.80 43.81
N LYS A 30 -34.31 20.81 44.65
CA LYS A 30 -35.36 21.83 44.38
C LYS A 30 -35.15 22.56 43.05
N THR A 31 -33.91 22.66 42.58
CA THR A 31 -33.50 23.30 41.33
C THR A 31 -34.16 22.73 40.08
N SER A 32 -34.40 21.41 39.98
CA SER A 32 -34.99 20.82 38.78
C SER A 32 -36.48 21.17 38.61
N MET A 33 -37.23 21.31 39.72
CA MET A 33 -38.59 21.84 39.64
C MET A 33 -38.60 23.33 39.36
N PHE A 34 -37.67 24.11 39.92
CA PHE A 34 -37.52 25.53 39.57
C PHE A 34 -37.20 25.72 38.08
N SER A 35 -36.21 25.02 37.52
CA SER A 35 -35.87 25.05 36.08
C SER A 35 -37.08 24.81 35.18
N LYS A 36 -37.92 23.80 35.49
CA LYS A 36 -39.13 23.51 34.72
C LYS A 36 -40.25 24.50 34.96
N PHE A 37 -40.38 25.04 36.17
CA PHE A 37 -41.37 26.08 36.46
C PHE A 37 -40.99 27.39 35.76
N THR A 38 -39.70 27.73 35.73
CA THR A 38 -39.15 28.84 34.96
C THR A 38 -39.37 28.64 33.46
N SER A 39 -39.11 27.47 32.87
CA SER A 39 -39.36 27.27 31.43
C SER A 39 -40.85 27.28 31.07
N ILE A 40 -41.74 26.84 31.98
CA ILE A 40 -43.20 26.96 31.80
C ILE A 40 -43.64 28.42 31.95
N LEU A 41 -43.06 29.19 32.87
CA LEU A 41 -43.32 30.62 33.01
C LEU A 41 -42.79 31.39 31.79
N GLN A 42 -41.62 31.01 31.27
CA GLN A 42 -41.00 31.57 30.07
C GLN A 42 -41.92 31.38 28.87
N HIS A 43 -42.35 30.13 28.58
CA HIS A 43 -43.33 29.86 27.53
C HIS A 43 -44.68 30.58 27.74
N ALA A 44 -45.13 30.78 28.98
CA ALA A 44 -46.36 31.53 29.27
C ALA A 44 -46.20 33.05 29.05
N VAL A 45 -44.98 33.59 29.15
CA VAL A 45 -44.65 35.00 28.86
C VAL A 45 -44.38 35.20 27.37
N GLU A 46 -43.67 34.28 26.72
CA GLU A 46 -43.47 34.22 25.26
C GLU A 46 -44.81 34.15 24.50
N ALA A 47 -45.81 33.45 25.05
CA ALA A 47 -47.16 33.39 24.48
C ALA A 47 -48.01 34.66 24.65
N LEU A 48 -47.51 35.69 25.35
CA LEU A 48 -48.23 36.93 25.66
C LEU A 48 -47.49 38.22 25.25
N ALA A 49 -46.21 38.13 24.89
CA ALA A 49 -45.47 39.23 24.28
C ALA A 49 -45.51 39.12 22.74
N PRO A 50 -45.53 40.24 21.99
CA PRO A 50 -45.20 40.17 20.57
C PRO A 50 -43.74 39.69 20.42
N SER A 51 -43.50 38.75 19.52
CA SER A 51 -42.15 38.26 19.22
C SER A 51 -41.23 39.42 18.83
N LEU A 52 -40.16 39.61 19.59
CA LEU A 52 -39.11 40.58 19.26
C LEU A 52 -38.55 40.27 17.86
N PRO A 53 -38.13 41.27 17.08
CA PRO A 53 -37.40 41.03 15.85
C PRO A 53 -36.16 40.16 16.14
N LEU A 54 -35.91 39.12 15.35
CA LEU A 54 -34.82 38.16 15.58
C LEU A 54 -33.45 38.83 15.87
N GLN A 55 -33.20 39.98 15.23
CA GLN A 55 -31.98 40.77 15.44
C GLN A 55 -31.89 41.37 16.85
N GLU A 56 -32.99 41.82 17.44
CA GLU A 56 -33.00 42.40 18.80
C GLU A 56 -32.70 41.33 19.86
N ASP A 57 -33.24 40.12 19.68
CA ASP A 57 -33.01 38.98 20.59
C ASP A 57 -31.59 38.41 20.44
N PHE A 58 -31.08 38.31 19.20
CA PHE A 58 -29.67 38.00 18.93
C PHE A 58 -28.72 39.00 19.61
N VAL A 59 -29.04 40.29 19.54
CA VAL A 59 -28.28 41.36 20.20
C VAL A 59 -28.43 41.32 21.72
N TYR A 60 -29.58 40.93 22.25
CA TYR A 60 -29.79 40.70 23.69
C TYR A 60 -28.88 39.58 24.22
N HIS A 61 -28.82 38.42 23.56
CA HIS A 61 -27.95 37.32 23.98
C HIS A 61 -26.45 37.66 23.84
N TRP A 62 -26.05 38.36 22.77
CA TRP A 62 -24.65 38.83 22.66
C TRP A 62 -24.28 39.84 23.77
N LYS A 63 -25.20 40.74 24.12
CA LYS A 63 -25.04 41.64 25.27
C LYS A 63 -24.95 40.86 26.58
N ALA A 64 -25.79 39.85 26.82
CA ALA A 64 -25.75 39.04 28.04
C ALA A 64 -24.40 38.32 28.22
N ILE A 65 -23.83 37.76 27.14
CA ILE A 65 -22.47 37.16 27.18
C ILE A 65 -21.42 38.22 27.52
N THR A 66 -21.44 39.38 26.87
CA THR A 66 -20.44 40.43 27.10
C THR A 66 -20.58 41.14 28.45
N HIS A 67 -21.80 41.23 29.00
CA HIS A 67 -22.09 41.79 30.33
C HIS A 67 -21.44 40.97 31.45
N TYR A 68 -21.42 39.63 31.31
CA TYR A 68 -20.76 38.75 32.28
C TYR A 68 -19.30 39.15 32.50
N TYR A 69 -18.55 39.47 31.45
CA TYR A 69 -17.14 39.90 31.51
C TYR A 69 -16.95 41.37 31.94
N ILE A 70 -18.03 42.11 32.16
CA ILE A 70 -18.00 43.51 32.65
C ILE A 70 -18.35 43.55 34.14
N GLU A 71 -19.28 42.72 34.61
CA GLU A 71 -19.71 42.65 36.02
C GLU A 71 -18.97 41.60 36.85
N THR A 72 -18.60 40.47 36.26
CA THR A 72 -18.02 39.34 37.00
C THR A 72 -16.50 39.49 37.09
N SER A 73 -15.98 39.38 38.31
CA SER A 73 -14.53 39.44 38.62
C SER A 73 -13.98 38.15 39.25
N ASP A 74 -14.78 37.08 39.22
CA ASP A 74 -14.37 35.74 39.66
C ASP A 74 -14.19 34.80 38.47
N ASP A 75 -13.04 34.91 37.81
CA ASP A 75 -12.64 34.12 36.63
C ASP A 75 -12.46 32.61 36.91
N LYS A 76 -12.80 32.11 38.12
CA LYS A 76 -12.50 30.75 38.58
C LYS A 76 -13.66 29.77 38.52
N ALA A 77 -14.90 30.26 38.43
CA ALA A 77 -16.05 29.39 38.22
C ALA A 77 -15.98 28.78 36.80
N PRO A 78 -16.28 27.48 36.59
CA PRO A 78 -16.26 26.89 35.25
C PRO A 78 -17.40 27.45 34.40
N VAL A 79 -17.17 27.57 33.08
CA VAL A 79 -18.14 28.19 32.15
C VAL A 79 -19.51 27.48 32.14
N THR A 80 -19.56 26.20 32.53
CA THR A 80 -20.78 25.38 32.66
C THR A 80 -21.77 25.91 33.69
N ASP A 81 -21.28 26.66 34.68
CA ASP A 81 -22.07 27.16 35.80
C ASP A 81 -22.56 28.59 35.53
N THR A 82 -22.26 29.13 34.33
CA THR A 82 -22.69 30.43 33.82
C THR A 82 -23.81 30.27 32.79
N ASN A 83 -24.49 31.37 32.44
CA ASN A 83 -25.47 31.38 31.35
C ASN A 83 -24.83 31.45 29.94
N ILE A 84 -23.50 31.58 29.82
CA ILE A 84 -22.82 31.75 28.52
C ILE A 84 -23.12 30.61 27.53
N PRO A 85 -23.07 29.32 27.90
CA PRO A 85 -23.38 28.23 26.97
C PRO A 85 -24.81 28.30 26.42
N SER A 86 -25.78 28.72 27.24
CA SER A 86 -27.17 28.87 26.83
C SER A 86 -27.35 30.02 25.86
N HIS A 87 -26.75 31.19 26.12
CA HIS A 87 -26.80 32.33 25.20
C HIS A 87 -26.09 32.05 23.87
N LEU A 88 -24.97 31.31 23.87
CA LEU A 88 -24.29 30.88 22.64
C LEU A 88 -25.15 29.92 21.80
N GLU A 89 -25.91 29.02 22.44
CA GLU A 89 -26.83 28.12 21.73
C GLU A 89 -28.03 28.88 21.14
N GLN A 90 -28.64 29.79 21.91
CA GLN A 90 -29.74 30.61 21.39
C GLN A 90 -29.31 31.54 20.24
N MET A 91 -28.14 32.20 20.35
CA MET A 91 -27.58 32.99 19.23
C MET A 91 -27.44 32.16 17.95
N LEU A 92 -27.01 30.91 18.05
CA LEU A 92 -26.86 29.99 16.93
C LEU A 92 -28.23 29.52 16.38
N ASP A 93 -29.19 29.22 17.25
CA ASP A 93 -30.52 28.78 16.85
C ASP A 93 -31.29 29.93 16.16
N ILE A 94 -31.16 31.18 16.63
CA ILE A 94 -31.69 32.38 15.95
C ILE A 94 -31.07 32.56 14.55
N LEU A 95 -29.75 32.41 14.39
CA LEU A 95 -29.11 32.45 13.06
C LEU A 95 -29.58 31.30 12.15
N THR A 96 -29.85 30.13 12.74
CA THR A 96 -30.38 28.96 12.03
C THR A 96 -31.86 29.14 11.65
N GLN A 97 -32.63 29.92 12.41
CA GLN A 97 -34.01 30.32 12.10
C GLN A 97 -34.04 31.39 11.01
N GLU A 98 -33.21 32.44 11.12
CA GLU A 98 -33.08 33.51 10.11
C GLU A 98 -32.76 32.95 8.70
N GLU A 99 -31.94 31.90 8.60
CA GLU A 99 -31.63 31.24 7.32
C GLU A 99 -32.79 30.36 6.80
N ARG A 100 -33.70 29.88 7.66
CA ARG A 100 -34.86 29.07 7.26
C ARG A 100 -36.05 29.93 6.80
N GLU A 101 -36.18 31.13 7.34
CA GLU A 101 -37.30 32.04 7.07
C GLU A 101 -37.07 32.93 5.83
N ARG A 102 -35.88 32.87 5.20
CA ARG A 102 -35.53 33.65 4.01
C ARG A 102 -35.53 32.81 2.73
N GLU A 103 -36.06 33.39 1.65
CA GLU A 103 -35.91 32.86 0.30
C GLU A 103 -34.59 33.36 -0.32
N SER A 104 -33.63 32.44 -0.44
CA SER A 104 -32.42 32.50 -1.28
C SER A 104 -31.64 33.83 -1.44
N GLY A 105 -30.46 33.90 -0.81
CA GLY A 105 -29.30 34.64 -1.35
C GLY A 105 -28.83 35.87 -0.57
N GLU A 106 -29.69 36.48 0.23
CA GLU A 106 -29.33 37.67 1.03
C GLU A 106 -28.93 37.31 2.47
N THR A 107 -27.81 37.87 2.93
CA THR A 107 -27.37 37.77 4.33
C THR A 107 -28.32 38.55 5.22
N GLY A 108 -28.86 37.92 6.27
CA GLY A 108 -29.84 38.56 7.14
C GLY A 108 -29.24 39.45 8.24
N PRO A 109 -29.95 40.49 8.71
CA PRO A 109 -29.59 41.34 9.85
C PRO A 109 -28.93 40.67 11.07
N CYS A 110 -29.25 39.43 11.44
CA CYS A 110 -28.59 38.77 12.57
C CYS A 110 -27.16 38.33 12.18
N MET A 111 -27.02 37.72 11.00
CA MET A 111 -25.71 37.38 10.43
C MET A 111 -24.89 38.64 10.05
N GLU A 112 -25.51 39.68 9.50
CA GLU A 112 -24.88 40.98 9.25
C GLU A 112 -24.36 41.60 10.55
N TYR A 113 -25.12 41.53 11.65
CA TYR A 113 -24.67 42.02 12.95
C TYR A 113 -23.44 41.24 13.44
N LEU A 114 -23.47 39.90 13.35
CA LEU A 114 -22.32 39.03 13.67
C LEU A 114 -21.07 39.40 12.87
N LEU A 115 -21.22 39.65 11.56
CA LEU A 115 -20.13 40.01 10.66
C LEU A 115 -19.61 41.44 10.92
N HIS A 116 -20.48 42.44 11.04
CA HIS A 116 -20.11 43.84 11.24
C HIS A 116 -19.48 44.09 12.61
N HIS A 117 -20.07 43.54 13.69
CA HIS A 117 -19.54 43.67 15.05
C HIS A 117 -18.40 42.68 15.36
N LYS A 118 -17.96 41.88 14.37
CA LYS A 118 -16.82 40.94 14.46
C LYS A 118 -16.92 39.99 15.65
N ILE A 119 -18.14 39.53 15.97
CA ILE A 119 -18.43 38.69 17.15
C ILE A 119 -17.48 37.49 17.24
N LEU A 120 -17.15 36.87 16.11
CA LEU A 120 -16.23 35.74 16.03
C LEU A 120 -14.80 36.08 16.51
N GLU A 121 -14.26 37.26 16.17
CA GLU A 121 -12.93 37.71 16.61
C GLU A 121 -12.90 37.93 18.13
N THR A 122 -13.99 38.46 18.70
CA THR A 122 -14.17 38.58 20.16
C THR A 122 -14.28 37.21 20.82
N LEU A 123 -15.11 36.31 20.30
CA LEU A 123 -15.24 34.94 20.79
C LEU A 123 -13.92 34.16 20.71
N PHE A 124 -13.13 34.33 19.65
CA PHE A 124 -11.77 33.78 19.57
C PHE A 124 -10.89 34.29 20.72
N THR A 125 -10.98 35.58 21.04
CA THR A 125 -10.17 36.20 22.10
C THR A 125 -10.55 35.64 23.48
N LEU A 126 -11.85 35.49 23.76
CA LEU A 126 -12.35 34.85 24.99
C LEU A 126 -11.97 33.36 25.07
N GLY A 127 -12.14 32.62 23.97
CA GLY A 127 -11.76 31.21 23.87
C GLY A 127 -10.25 30.97 23.95
N LYS A 128 -9.42 31.96 23.59
CA LYS A 128 -7.96 31.92 23.81
C LYS A 128 -7.56 32.19 25.26
N ALA A 129 -8.31 33.04 25.97
CA ALA A 129 -8.06 33.30 27.38
C ALA A 129 -8.43 32.10 28.26
N ASP A 130 -9.46 31.33 27.86
CA ASP A 130 -10.07 30.23 28.63
C ASP A 130 -10.45 30.61 30.08
N CYS A 131 -10.77 31.89 30.29
CA CYS A 131 -11.41 32.42 31.47
C CYS A 131 -12.84 32.83 31.08
N PRO A 132 -13.91 32.36 31.75
CA PRO A 132 -13.91 31.29 32.76
C PRO A 132 -13.49 29.92 32.18
N PRO A 133 -12.89 29.02 32.98
CA PRO A 133 -12.40 27.70 32.55
C PRO A 133 -13.40 26.91 31.69
N GLY A 134 -12.93 26.44 30.53
CA GLY A 134 -13.73 25.73 29.53
C GLY A 134 -14.39 26.63 28.46
N MET A 135 -14.20 27.95 28.51
CA MET A 135 -14.66 28.86 27.45
C MET A 135 -14.08 28.47 26.07
N LYS A 136 -12.85 27.92 26.00
CA LYS A 136 -12.28 27.34 24.77
C LYS A 136 -13.19 26.25 24.19
N GLN A 137 -13.69 25.34 25.02
CA GLN A 137 -14.60 24.26 24.62
C GLN A 137 -15.93 24.80 24.06
N GLN A 138 -16.49 25.81 24.72
CA GLN A 138 -17.76 26.44 24.29
C GLN A 138 -17.60 27.21 22.97
N VAL A 139 -16.49 27.94 22.81
CA VAL A 139 -16.20 28.67 21.57
C VAL A 139 -15.91 27.71 20.40
N LEU A 140 -15.11 26.65 20.61
CA LEU A 140 -14.91 25.60 19.60
C LEU A 140 -16.24 24.94 19.20
N THR A 141 -17.10 24.65 20.18
CA THR A 141 -18.45 24.11 19.94
C THR A 141 -19.31 25.07 19.13
N PHE A 142 -19.33 26.36 19.47
CA PHE A 142 -20.06 27.39 18.72
C PHE A 142 -19.57 27.51 17.28
N TYR A 143 -18.24 27.59 17.06
CA TYR A 143 -17.63 27.63 15.74
C TYR A 143 -17.96 26.40 14.89
N THR A 144 -17.87 25.21 15.49
CA THR A 144 -18.18 23.93 14.85
C THR A 144 -19.65 23.88 14.44
N LYS A 145 -20.57 24.20 15.35
CA LYS A 145 -22.00 24.24 15.06
C LYS A 145 -22.36 25.32 14.03
N LEU A 146 -21.74 26.50 14.08
CA LEU A 146 -21.98 27.60 13.13
C LEU A 146 -21.58 27.20 11.71
N LEU A 147 -20.34 26.71 11.52
CA LEU A 147 -19.86 26.25 10.20
C LEU A 147 -20.60 25.00 9.70
N GLY A 148 -21.07 24.14 10.61
CA GLY A 148 -21.78 22.90 10.27
C GLY A 148 -23.28 23.06 9.98
N ARG A 149 -23.97 24.00 10.63
CA ARG A 149 -25.43 24.19 10.48
C ARG A 149 -25.81 25.21 9.40
N ILE A 150 -25.04 26.29 9.26
CA ILE A 150 -25.34 27.38 8.33
C ILE A 150 -24.99 26.96 6.89
N ARG A 151 -25.91 27.20 5.97
CA ARG A 151 -25.85 26.78 4.56
C ARG A 151 -25.16 27.80 3.67
N GLN A 152 -25.37 29.10 3.90
CA GLN A 152 -24.70 30.16 3.14
C GLN A 152 -23.16 30.08 3.31
N PRO A 153 -22.37 30.40 2.28
CA PRO A 153 -20.92 30.25 2.31
C PRO A 153 -20.29 31.31 3.23
N LEU A 154 -20.10 30.98 4.51
CA LEU A 154 -19.55 31.90 5.52
C LEU A 154 -18.03 32.14 5.38
N LEU A 155 -17.26 31.12 5.01
CA LEU A 155 -15.79 31.21 4.99
C LEU A 155 -15.18 32.26 4.04
N PRO A 156 -15.74 32.57 2.84
CA PRO A 156 -15.30 33.71 2.04
C PRO A 156 -15.22 35.04 2.80
N HIS A 157 -16.09 35.27 3.79
CA HIS A 157 -16.13 36.53 4.53
C HIS A 157 -14.89 36.71 5.42
N ILE A 158 -14.26 37.88 5.31
CA ILE A 158 -13.01 38.23 6.03
C ILE A 158 -13.14 38.19 7.56
N ASN A 159 -14.33 38.48 8.09
CA ASN A 159 -14.65 38.42 9.51
C ASN A 159 -15.02 36.99 9.99
N VAL A 160 -14.96 36.00 9.10
CA VAL A 160 -15.11 34.56 9.40
C VAL A 160 -13.79 33.82 9.22
N HIS A 161 -13.16 33.83 8.02
CA HIS A 161 -11.96 33.02 7.83
C HIS A 161 -10.77 33.45 8.69
N ARG A 162 -10.65 34.74 9.07
CA ARG A 162 -9.56 35.18 9.95
C ARG A 162 -9.72 34.63 11.37
N PRO A 163 -10.88 34.78 12.06
CA PRO A 163 -11.10 34.10 13.33
C PRO A 163 -11.02 32.56 13.24
N VAL A 164 -11.55 31.93 12.18
CA VAL A 164 -11.44 30.47 11.97
C VAL A 164 -9.98 30.04 11.80
N GLN A 165 -9.18 30.74 10.99
CA GLN A 165 -7.75 30.46 10.82
C GLN A 165 -6.97 30.62 12.14
N LYS A 166 -7.33 31.62 12.96
CA LYS A 166 -6.74 31.77 14.30
C LYS A 166 -7.14 30.64 15.25
N MET A 167 -8.40 30.20 15.20
CA MET A 167 -8.90 29.07 16.00
C MET A 167 -8.19 27.76 15.64
N VAL A 168 -7.96 27.51 14.34
CA VAL A 168 -7.19 26.35 13.83
C VAL A 168 -5.81 26.28 14.48
N ARG A 169 -5.15 27.41 14.73
CA ARG A 169 -3.81 27.46 15.37
C ARG A 169 -3.82 27.05 16.83
N LEU A 170 -4.91 27.28 17.56
CA LEU A 170 -5.06 26.87 18.96
C LEU A 170 -5.39 25.38 19.13
N CYS A 171 -5.54 24.64 18.03
CA CYS A 171 -5.87 23.22 18.03
C CYS A 171 -4.60 22.37 17.96
N GLY A 172 -4.44 21.40 18.88
CA GLY A 172 -3.25 20.55 18.94
C GLY A 172 -1.98 21.23 19.48
N GLU A 173 -2.11 22.39 20.16
CA GLU A 173 -1.01 23.03 20.91
C GLU A 173 -0.64 22.23 22.18
N VAL A 174 -1.62 21.58 22.82
CA VAL A 174 -1.47 20.80 24.05
C VAL A 174 -2.13 19.44 23.85
N LEU A 175 -1.32 18.37 23.83
CA LEU A 175 -1.81 17.00 23.72
C LEU A 175 -2.45 16.53 25.03
N ALA A 176 -3.44 15.65 24.93
CA ALA A 176 -4.30 15.20 26.03
C ALA A 176 -5.05 16.33 26.78
N ALA A 177 -5.24 17.48 26.14
CA ALA A 177 -6.10 18.54 26.66
C ALA A 177 -7.57 18.08 26.72
N PRO A 178 -8.38 18.56 27.69
CA PRO A 178 -9.80 18.21 27.80
C PRO A 178 -10.63 18.65 26.57
N THR A 179 -10.08 19.51 25.72
CA THR A 179 -10.67 20.03 24.49
C THR A 179 -10.29 19.28 23.22
N GLU A 180 -9.45 18.23 23.25
CA GLU A 180 -9.00 17.52 22.02
C GLU A 180 -10.18 17.03 21.16
N ASN A 181 -11.29 16.63 21.79
CA ASN A 181 -12.49 16.13 21.10
C ASN A 181 -13.25 17.24 20.34
N GLU A 182 -13.34 18.44 20.90
CA GLU A 182 -13.95 19.61 20.26
C GLU A 182 -13.00 20.25 19.24
N GLU A 183 -11.70 20.25 19.52
CA GLU A 183 -10.65 20.67 18.58
C GLU A 183 -10.70 19.83 17.31
N ILE A 184 -10.72 18.49 17.41
CA ILE A 184 -10.77 17.65 16.21
C ILE A 184 -12.12 17.73 15.48
N GLN A 185 -13.24 17.88 16.20
CA GLN A 185 -14.54 18.13 15.56
C GLN A 185 -14.54 19.46 14.78
N PHE A 186 -13.94 20.51 15.34
CA PHE A 186 -13.77 21.79 14.66
C PHE A 186 -12.89 21.66 13.42
N LEU A 187 -11.69 21.05 13.54
CA LEU A 187 -10.78 20.89 12.41
C LEU A 187 -11.39 20.03 11.28
N CYS A 188 -12.03 18.90 11.59
CA CYS A 188 -12.72 18.09 10.59
C CYS A 188 -13.90 18.84 9.94
N THR A 189 -14.58 19.73 10.68
CA THR A 189 -15.63 20.61 10.10
C THR A 189 -15.03 21.62 9.11
N VAL A 190 -13.87 22.20 9.42
CA VAL A 190 -13.14 23.06 8.47
C VAL A 190 -12.69 22.26 7.24
N CYS A 191 -12.18 21.03 7.41
CA CYS A 191 -11.80 20.16 6.29
C CYS A 191 -12.99 19.82 5.38
N ALA A 192 -14.15 19.50 5.96
CA ALA A 192 -15.38 19.23 5.23
C ALA A 192 -15.86 20.47 4.44
N LYS A 193 -15.73 21.68 5.01
CA LYS A 193 -16.02 22.93 4.29
C LYS A 193 -15.00 23.24 3.18
N LEU A 194 -13.72 22.96 3.39
CA LEU A 194 -12.72 23.08 2.31
C LEU A 194 -12.95 22.08 1.16
N LYS A 195 -13.52 20.89 1.43
CA LYS A 195 -13.95 19.95 0.39
C LYS A 195 -15.27 20.35 -0.31
N GLN A 196 -16.06 21.25 0.29
CA GLN A 196 -17.25 21.86 -0.33
C GLN A 196 -16.90 23.12 -1.16
N ASP A 197 -15.95 23.93 -0.70
CA ASP A 197 -15.52 25.20 -1.30
C ASP A 197 -13.98 25.22 -1.57
N PRO A 198 -13.46 24.44 -2.54
CA PRO A 198 -12.02 24.14 -2.59
C PRO A 198 -11.11 25.31 -3.01
N TYR A 199 -11.67 26.35 -3.63
CA TYR A 199 -10.99 27.62 -3.90
C TYR A 199 -10.50 28.34 -2.61
N LEU A 200 -11.09 28.04 -1.44
CA LEU A 200 -10.73 28.64 -0.16
C LEU A 200 -9.43 28.10 0.45
N VAL A 201 -8.90 26.99 -0.06
CA VAL A 201 -7.82 26.21 0.58
C VAL A 201 -6.55 27.04 0.79
N ASN A 202 -6.27 27.98 -0.10
CA ASN A 202 -5.14 28.91 0.01
C ASN A 202 -5.17 29.75 1.31
N PHE A 203 -6.37 30.09 1.84
CA PHE A 203 -6.49 30.83 3.10
C PHE A 203 -6.11 30.01 4.34
N PHE A 204 -6.12 28.68 4.24
CA PHE A 204 -5.91 27.77 5.38
C PHE A 204 -4.60 26.98 5.30
N LEU A 205 -3.97 26.89 4.12
CA LEU A 205 -2.67 26.22 3.91
C LEU A 205 -1.48 27.17 3.70
N GLU A 206 -1.65 28.38 3.15
CA GLU A 206 -0.47 29.24 2.86
C GLU A 206 0.24 29.77 4.12
N ASN A 207 1.46 29.26 4.37
CA ASN A 207 2.42 29.90 5.29
C ASN A 207 3.00 31.15 4.62
N LYS A 208 2.46 32.33 4.94
CA LYS A 208 2.78 33.61 4.29
C LYS A 208 4.26 33.99 4.29
N ASN A 209 5.05 33.50 5.24
CA ASN A 209 6.43 33.94 5.46
C ASN A 209 7.37 33.59 4.29
N LYS A 210 7.18 32.46 3.58
CA LYS A 210 8.03 32.08 2.44
C LYS A 210 7.97 33.05 1.25
N LYS A 211 6.91 33.85 1.10
CA LYS A 211 6.79 34.87 0.03
C LYS A 211 7.74 36.07 0.24
N SER A 212 8.43 36.16 1.37
CA SER A 212 9.39 37.24 1.68
C SER A 212 10.82 36.96 1.22
N GLU A 213 11.20 35.68 1.02
CA GLU A 213 12.59 35.29 0.75
C GLU A 213 12.87 35.12 -0.75
N SER A 214 11.90 34.66 -1.54
CA SER A 214 12.03 34.48 -3.00
C SER A 214 11.98 35.79 -3.82
N ALA A 215 12.07 36.95 -3.16
CA ALA A 215 12.00 38.28 -3.77
C ALA A 215 13.35 39.04 -3.75
N LYS A 216 14.46 38.37 -3.41
CA LYS A 216 15.81 38.95 -3.37
C LYS A 216 16.87 38.09 -4.08
N ASP A 217 16.65 37.79 -5.35
CA ASP A 217 17.76 37.51 -6.25
C ASP A 217 17.46 37.98 -7.69
N GLY A 218 18.50 38.23 -8.48
CA GLY A 218 18.40 38.30 -9.93
C GLY A 218 17.96 39.61 -10.59
N ARG A 219 18.69 40.73 -10.36
CA ARG A 219 19.25 41.52 -11.49
C ARG A 219 20.21 42.63 -11.04
N GLY A 220 21.42 42.59 -11.57
CA GLY A 220 22.32 43.74 -11.63
C GLY A 220 22.43 44.24 -13.08
N GLU A 221 22.16 45.52 -13.29
CA GLU A 221 22.51 46.26 -14.51
C GLU A 221 22.82 47.72 -14.11
N VAL A 222 23.62 48.43 -14.91
CA VAL A 222 24.54 49.46 -14.36
C VAL A 222 24.49 50.80 -15.11
N VAL A 223 24.63 51.89 -14.33
CA VAL A 223 25.07 53.26 -14.71
C VAL A 223 24.04 54.33 -15.14
N ARG A 224 23.78 55.28 -14.20
CA ARG A 224 23.63 56.78 -14.35
C ARG A 224 22.41 57.31 -15.16
N LYS A 225 21.86 58.52 -14.91
CA LYS A 225 22.28 59.68 -14.08
C LYS A 225 21.05 60.52 -13.62
N ASP A 226 21.27 61.40 -12.65
CA ASP A 226 20.35 62.36 -11.99
C ASP A 226 19.98 63.59 -12.88
N PRO A 227 19.21 64.63 -12.44
CA PRO A 227 18.50 64.83 -11.14
C PRO A 227 17.08 65.50 -11.18
N SER A 228 16.33 65.41 -10.06
CA SER A 228 15.47 66.51 -9.57
C SER A 228 15.03 66.36 -8.09
N SER A 229 15.34 67.38 -7.28
CA SER A 229 14.75 67.67 -5.94
C SER A 229 13.85 68.92 -6.06
N PRO A 230 13.16 69.50 -5.05
CA PRO A 230 13.27 69.43 -3.57
C PRO A 230 12.17 68.53 -2.93
N ASP A 231 12.24 68.04 -1.69
CA ASP A 231 12.77 68.51 -0.38
C ASP A 231 11.79 69.37 0.46
N THR A 232 11.29 68.78 1.55
CA THR A 232 10.73 69.37 2.79
C THR A 232 10.16 68.22 3.66
N GLY A 233 10.56 68.00 4.92
CA GLY A 233 11.74 68.49 5.64
C GLY A 233 11.63 68.25 7.15
N GLN A 234 12.76 68.03 7.83
CA GLN A 234 12.96 68.13 9.29
C GLN A 234 12.26 67.07 10.20
N ASN A 235 12.77 66.71 11.39
CA ASN A 235 14.08 66.96 12.00
C ASN A 235 14.46 65.90 13.07
N GLN A 236 15.78 65.75 13.30
CA GLN A 236 16.48 65.35 14.54
C GLN A 236 16.08 64.03 15.25
N ASN A 237 16.99 63.05 15.43
CA ASN A 237 18.22 63.04 16.24
C ASN A 237 18.05 63.41 17.72
N GLN A 238 18.34 62.46 18.61
CA GLN A 238 19.57 62.59 19.42
C GLN A 238 20.12 61.20 19.81
N ASN A 239 21.45 61.09 19.86
CA ASN A 239 22.17 59.84 20.05
C ASN A 239 23.51 60.14 20.75
N LEU A 240 23.61 59.82 22.05
CA LEU A 240 24.87 59.78 22.81
C LEU A 240 24.79 58.57 23.77
N ARG A 241 25.60 57.51 23.64
CA ARG A 241 27.07 57.35 23.57
C ARG A 241 27.78 57.36 24.93
N SER A 242 28.04 56.15 25.43
CA SER A 242 29.29 55.74 26.08
C SER A 242 29.46 54.24 25.79
N ALA A 243 30.42 53.87 24.93
CA ALA A 243 31.73 53.36 25.34
C ALA A 243 31.58 52.01 26.08
N GLN A 244 31.64 50.85 25.41
CA GLN A 244 32.79 50.25 24.69
C GLN A 244 33.86 49.73 25.64
N GLU A 245 33.85 48.42 25.93
CA GLU A 245 35.06 47.58 25.94
C GLU A 245 34.71 46.09 25.84
N ASN A 246 35.55 45.33 25.15
CA ASN A 246 35.41 43.89 24.87
C ASN A 246 36.83 43.29 24.92
N ALA A 247 37.11 42.27 25.75
CA ALA A 247 38.08 41.21 25.44
C ALA A 247 38.23 40.10 26.52
N ALA A 248 38.52 38.89 26.03
CA ALA A 248 39.48 37.90 26.56
C ALA A 248 39.18 36.99 27.80
N CYS A 249 38.72 35.77 27.48
CA CYS A 249 39.46 34.50 27.69
C CYS A 249 39.45 33.68 29.02
N LYS A 250 38.80 32.50 28.90
CA LYS A 250 39.28 31.11 29.22
C LYS A 250 39.36 30.58 30.68
N ALA A 251 38.67 29.43 30.86
CA ALA A 251 38.88 28.35 31.85
C ALA A 251 38.61 28.70 33.33
N THR A 252 38.24 27.78 34.25
CA THR A 252 38.30 26.30 34.26
C THR A 252 37.12 25.70 35.06
N SER A 253 36.86 24.40 34.95
CA SER A 253 35.97 23.57 35.82
C SER A 253 36.62 23.30 37.21
N PRO A 254 35.96 22.72 38.26
CA PRO A 254 34.78 21.82 38.22
C PRO A 254 33.73 21.87 39.38
N SER A 255 32.77 20.93 39.29
CA SER A 255 32.03 20.20 40.36
C SER A 255 30.87 20.83 41.18
N ALA A 256 29.75 20.07 41.15
CA ALA A 256 28.78 19.76 42.21
C ALA A 256 27.59 20.69 42.58
N GLU A 257 26.40 20.08 42.50
CA GLU A 257 25.17 20.26 43.31
C GLU A 257 24.53 21.65 43.55
N SER A 258 23.46 21.93 42.78
CA SER A 258 22.14 22.26 43.35
C SER A 258 21.03 22.00 42.31
N SER A 259 19.85 21.55 42.74
CA SER A 259 18.74 21.13 41.87
C SER A 259 17.61 22.17 41.73
N LEU A 260 16.69 21.92 40.78
CA LEU A 260 15.41 22.63 40.54
C LEU A 260 15.46 24.06 39.95
N SER A 261 15.48 24.18 38.60
CA SER A 261 14.45 24.91 37.80
C SER A 261 14.85 25.15 36.33
N SER A 262 14.38 24.32 35.38
CA SER A 262 14.56 24.58 33.93
C SER A 262 13.61 23.79 33.01
N VAL A 263 12.33 24.17 32.93
CA VAL A 263 11.31 23.54 32.04
C VAL A 263 10.72 24.53 31.00
N HIS A 264 11.25 25.76 30.90
CA HIS A 264 10.69 26.83 30.06
C HIS A 264 11.72 27.51 29.16
N ALA A 265 12.37 26.75 28.26
CA ALA A 265 13.34 27.31 27.30
C ALA A 265 13.51 26.51 25.98
N THR A 266 12.42 26.05 25.35
CA THR A 266 12.51 25.32 24.06
C THR A 266 11.36 25.57 23.06
N LEU A 267 10.52 26.59 23.26
CA LEU A 267 9.46 26.97 22.32
C LEU A 267 9.70 28.39 21.77
N ALA A 268 10.39 28.47 20.63
CA ALA A 268 10.74 29.73 19.97
C ALA A 268 10.80 29.61 18.43
N ASN A 269 9.69 29.18 17.81
CA ASN A 269 9.41 29.40 16.37
C ASN A 269 7.91 29.16 16.02
N SER A 270 7.02 29.81 16.77
CA SER A 270 5.57 29.53 16.79
C SER A 270 4.76 30.27 15.74
N ASP A 271 5.13 30.18 14.45
CA ASP A 271 4.40 30.79 13.31
C ASP A 271 3.95 29.80 12.22
N ASN A 272 4.37 28.53 12.30
CA ASN A 272 4.13 27.54 11.23
C ASN A 272 2.76 26.83 11.28
N TYR A 273 1.88 27.18 12.22
CA TYR A 273 0.60 26.51 12.41
C TYR A 273 -0.41 26.88 11.30
N ASN A 274 -0.55 25.95 10.35
CA ASN A 274 -1.62 25.86 9.37
C ASN A 274 -2.51 24.63 9.68
N LEU A 275 -3.61 24.45 8.93
CA LEU A 275 -4.58 23.38 9.18
C LEU A 275 -3.96 21.98 9.23
N VAL A 276 -2.97 21.72 8.37
CA VAL A 276 -2.27 20.43 8.32
C VAL A 276 -1.37 20.26 9.56
N GLY A 277 -0.68 21.31 10.00
CA GLY A 277 0.12 21.29 11.23
C GLY A 277 -0.70 20.93 12.48
N SER A 278 -1.88 21.53 12.64
CA SER A 278 -2.79 21.24 13.76
C SER A 278 -3.29 19.78 13.75
N LEU A 279 -3.68 19.27 12.57
CA LEU A 279 -4.06 17.86 12.40
C LEU A 279 -2.88 16.91 12.68
N LEU A 280 -1.69 17.20 12.14
CA LEU A 280 -0.47 16.40 12.35
C LEU A 280 -0.10 16.27 13.82
N ASN A 281 -0.33 17.31 14.64
CA ASN A 281 -0.12 17.21 16.08
C ASN A 281 -1.17 16.32 16.75
N LEU A 282 -2.44 16.40 16.38
CA LEU A 282 -3.48 15.52 16.92
C LEU A 282 -3.30 14.04 16.51
N THR A 283 -2.57 13.72 15.42
CA THR A 283 -2.15 12.33 15.14
C THR A 283 -1.21 11.73 16.21
N LYS A 284 -0.69 12.58 17.12
CA LYS A 284 0.19 12.21 18.25
C LYS A 284 -0.57 12.14 19.60
N SER A 285 -1.89 12.37 19.62
CA SER A 285 -2.72 12.24 20.83
C SER A 285 -2.68 10.80 21.38
N PRO A 286 -2.75 10.60 22.71
CA PRO A 286 -2.89 9.27 23.30
C PRO A 286 -4.27 8.62 23.11
N ASP A 287 -5.31 9.36 22.70
CA ASP A 287 -6.60 8.76 22.33
C ASP A 287 -6.62 8.41 20.84
N GLY A 288 -6.62 7.11 20.53
CA GLY A 288 -6.72 6.59 19.17
C GLY A 288 -7.93 7.11 18.38
N ARG A 289 -9.01 7.55 19.05
CA ARG A 289 -10.18 8.18 18.39
C ARG A 289 -9.87 9.57 17.85
N ILE A 290 -9.03 10.32 18.56
CA ILE A 290 -8.54 11.64 18.11
C ILE A 290 -7.55 11.44 16.97
N VAL A 291 -6.64 10.45 17.08
CA VAL A 291 -5.69 10.09 16.03
C VAL A 291 -6.40 9.69 14.73
N VAL A 292 -7.39 8.79 14.80
CA VAL A 292 -8.13 8.35 13.61
C VAL A 292 -8.88 9.51 12.94
N LYS A 293 -9.57 10.37 13.71
CA LYS A 293 -10.20 11.58 13.14
C LYS A 293 -9.19 12.58 12.55
N ALA A 294 -7.99 12.71 13.13
CA ALA A 294 -6.93 13.52 12.55
C ALA A 294 -6.42 12.93 11.22
N CYS A 295 -6.31 11.60 11.13
CA CYS A 295 -5.99 10.87 9.91
C CYS A 295 -7.08 11.02 8.83
N GLU A 296 -8.37 10.95 9.19
CA GLU A 296 -9.52 11.25 8.32
C GLU A 296 -9.46 12.71 7.80
N GLY A 297 -9.20 13.68 8.69
CA GLY A 297 -9.06 15.09 8.33
C GLY A 297 -7.91 15.34 7.34
N LEU A 298 -6.77 14.68 7.54
CA LEU A 298 -5.64 14.73 6.59
C LEU A 298 -6.00 14.12 5.23
N MET A 299 -6.73 13.00 5.17
CA MET A 299 -7.22 12.43 3.91
C MET A 299 -8.16 13.40 3.17
N LEU A 300 -9.07 14.07 3.89
CA LEU A 300 -9.95 15.08 3.28
C LEU A 300 -9.15 16.20 2.60
N ILE A 301 -8.10 16.73 3.26
CA ILE A 301 -7.24 17.78 2.70
C ILE A 301 -6.33 17.26 1.57
N VAL A 302 -5.82 16.04 1.67
CA VAL A 302 -4.97 15.43 0.64
C VAL A 302 -5.76 15.06 -0.63
N SER A 303 -7.07 14.83 -0.50
CA SER A 303 -8.02 14.58 -1.61
C SER A 303 -8.57 15.84 -2.30
N LEU A 304 -8.06 17.03 -2.00
CA LEU A 304 -8.51 18.28 -2.63
C LEU A 304 -8.03 18.39 -4.10
N PRO A 305 -8.88 18.86 -5.04
CA PRO A 305 -8.53 18.90 -6.46
C PRO A 305 -7.52 20.00 -6.84
N GLU A 306 -7.25 20.97 -5.96
CA GLU A 306 -6.36 22.10 -6.26
C GLU A 306 -4.89 21.67 -6.38
N PRO A 307 -4.20 21.93 -7.51
CA PRO A 307 -2.76 21.70 -7.61
C PRO A 307 -1.97 22.60 -6.64
N ALA A 308 -2.53 23.74 -6.24
CA ALA A 308 -1.99 24.60 -5.19
C ALA A 308 -2.05 23.95 -3.80
N ALA A 309 -3.11 23.19 -3.49
CA ALA A 309 -3.21 22.44 -2.24
C ALA A 309 -2.17 21.32 -2.21
N ALA A 310 -2.09 20.53 -3.29
CA ALA A 310 -1.09 19.47 -3.45
C ALA A 310 0.34 19.99 -3.31
N LYS A 311 0.68 21.13 -3.93
CA LYS A 311 1.98 21.81 -3.78
C LYS A 311 2.22 22.29 -2.35
N CYS A 312 1.21 22.85 -1.70
CA CYS A 312 1.37 23.37 -0.34
C CYS A 312 1.56 22.23 0.68
N LEU A 313 0.85 21.12 0.52
CA LEU A 313 1.01 19.90 1.31
C LEU A 313 2.45 19.35 1.23
N THR A 314 3.03 19.30 0.03
CA THR A 314 4.35 18.69 -0.20
C THR A 314 5.52 19.62 0.12
N GLU A 315 5.41 20.94 -0.11
CA GLU A 315 6.52 21.88 0.08
C GLU A 315 6.47 22.67 1.41
N ASN A 316 5.31 22.77 2.04
CA ASN A 316 5.07 23.70 3.18
C ASN A 316 4.47 23.03 4.42
N THR A 317 4.47 21.70 4.51
CA THR A 317 4.04 20.96 5.70
C THR A 317 5.00 19.83 6.05
N GLU A 318 4.97 19.40 7.32
CA GLU A 318 5.77 18.26 7.81
C GLU A 318 5.14 16.90 7.49
N LEU A 319 4.03 16.84 6.72
CA LEU A 319 3.25 15.64 6.45
C LEU A 319 4.13 14.48 5.94
N ILE A 320 4.95 14.74 4.92
CA ILE A 320 5.85 13.74 4.31
C ILE A 320 6.82 13.18 5.36
N GLN A 321 7.38 14.06 6.20
CA GLN A 321 8.36 13.70 7.23
C GLN A 321 7.68 12.84 8.30
N LEU A 322 6.59 13.32 8.89
CA LEU A 322 5.86 12.60 9.94
C LEU A 322 5.36 11.22 9.47
N LEU A 323 4.84 11.09 8.25
CA LEU A 323 4.39 9.80 7.69
C LEU A 323 5.53 8.79 7.61
N THR A 324 6.63 9.19 6.98
CA THR A 324 7.78 8.31 6.70
C THR A 324 8.60 8.00 7.96
N ASP A 325 8.84 9.00 8.81
CA ASP A 325 9.57 8.85 10.06
C ASP A 325 8.80 7.96 11.04
N ARG A 326 7.46 8.05 11.08
CA ARG A 326 6.59 7.17 11.90
C ARG A 326 6.45 5.76 11.35
N LEU A 327 6.40 5.58 10.03
CA LEU A 327 6.44 4.26 9.40
C LEU A 327 7.77 3.55 9.73
N ALA A 328 8.88 4.28 9.61
CA ALA A 328 10.21 3.82 9.99
C ALA A 328 10.37 3.64 11.51
N GLN A 329 9.62 4.36 12.35
CA GLN A 329 9.59 4.14 13.80
C GLN A 329 8.88 2.83 14.15
N PHE A 330 7.69 2.57 13.59
CA PHE A 330 6.96 1.33 13.82
C PHE A 330 7.71 0.10 13.30
N TYR A 331 8.35 0.19 12.13
CA TYR A 331 9.18 -0.90 11.61
C TYR A 331 10.40 -1.20 12.51
N ARG A 332 11.08 -0.17 13.03
CA ARG A 332 12.19 -0.36 13.99
C ARG A 332 11.73 -0.81 15.39
N ALA A 333 10.42 -0.84 15.67
CA ALA A 333 9.84 -1.39 16.89
C ALA A 333 9.44 -2.88 16.75
N LEU A 334 9.63 -3.49 15.57
CA LEU A 334 9.47 -4.93 15.37
C LEU A 334 10.64 -5.69 16.02
N PRO A 335 10.43 -6.92 16.53
CA PRO A 335 11.52 -7.83 16.88
C PRO A 335 12.48 -8.08 15.70
N GLN A 336 13.77 -8.25 16.00
CA GLN A 336 14.80 -8.57 14.98
C GLN A 336 14.67 -9.99 14.40
N SER A 337 13.85 -10.84 15.03
CA SER A 337 13.54 -12.20 14.62
C SER A 337 12.06 -12.42 14.88
N MET A 338 11.31 -12.82 13.87
CA MET A 338 9.91 -13.22 13.96
C MET A 338 9.70 -14.47 13.10
N ASP A 339 8.79 -15.35 13.50
CA ASP A 339 8.42 -16.48 12.66
C ASP A 339 7.74 -15.96 11.37
N PRO A 340 8.15 -16.39 10.17
CA PRO A 340 7.47 -16.04 8.93
C PRO A 340 5.98 -16.39 8.93
N LEU A 341 5.59 -17.50 9.58
CA LEU A 341 4.20 -17.93 9.72
C LEU A 341 3.41 -16.99 10.65
N ASP A 342 4.00 -16.50 11.74
CA ASP A 342 3.40 -15.47 12.59
C ASP A 342 3.14 -14.17 11.80
N ILE A 343 4.04 -13.79 10.88
CA ILE A 343 3.88 -12.62 10.01
C ILE A 343 2.77 -12.84 8.96
N GLU A 344 2.73 -14.02 8.32
CA GLU A 344 1.76 -14.33 7.27
C GLU A 344 0.34 -14.51 7.82
N THR A 345 0.17 -15.10 9.01
CA THR A 345 -1.12 -15.46 9.62
C THR A 345 -1.88 -14.30 10.27
N VAL A 346 -1.28 -13.12 10.47
CA VAL A 346 -2.03 -11.94 10.92
C VAL A 346 -3.17 -11.66 9.94
N GLU A 347 -4.40 -11.48 10.43
CA GLU A 347 -5.55 -11.12 9.61
C GLU A 347 -5.34 -9.78 8.86
N SER A 348 -6.22 -9.43 7.92
CA SER A 348 -6.12 -8.16 7.17
C SER A 348 -6.26 -6.95 8.09
N VAL A 349 -5.13 -6.37 8.50
CA VAL A 349 -5.06 -5.12 9.27
C VAL A 349 -5.40 -3.96 8.36
N ASN A 350 -6.42 -3.18 8.74
CA ASN A 350 -6.78 -1.93 8.09
C ASN A 350 -6.44 -0.77 9.04
N TRP A 351 -6.22 0.43 8.52
CA TRP A 351 -6.03 1.59 9.39
C TRP A 351 -7.35 1.97 10.09
N GLY A 352 -7.27 2.35 11.37
CA GLY A 352 -8.43 2.84 12.11
C GLY A 352 -8.44 2.45 13.59
N LEU A 353 -9.64 2.23 14.12
CA LEU A 353 -9.87 1.76 15.49
C LEU A 353 -9.85 0.22 15.54
N ASP A 354 -8.68 -0.36 15.31
CA ASP A 354 -8.42 -1.78 15.60
C ASP A 354 -8.79 -2.07 17.07
N VAL A 355 -9.62 -3.10 17.31
CA VAL A 355 -10.08 -3.47 18.66
C VAL A 355 -9.03 -4.37 19.31
N TYR A 356 -7.89 -3.78 19.68
CA TYR A 356 -6.77 -4.46 20.34
C TYR A 356 -7.21 -5.26 21.57
N ASN A 357 -7.29 -6.59 21.45
CA ASN A 357 -7.55 -7.44 22.59
C ASN A 357 -6.24 -7.72 23.32
N LEU A 358 -5.89 -6.78 24.21
CA LEU A 358 -4.64 -6.70 24.97
C LEU A 358 -4.16 -8.02 25.62
N LYS A 359 -5.06 -8.97 25.87
CA LYS A 359 -4.74 -10.29 26.46
C LYS A 359 -4.54 -11.40 25.44
N GLU A 360 -5.26 -11.38 24.33
CA GLU A 360 -5.13 -12.37 23.24
C GLU A 360 -3.95 -12.00 22.34
N ASP A 361 -3.74 -10.72 22.04
CA ASP A 361 -2.62 -10.26 21.22
C ASP A 361 -1.24 -10.49 21.85
N ALA A 362 -1.18 -10.50 23.20
CA ALA A 362 0.03 -10.79 23.95
C ALA A 362 0.24 -12.30 24.23
N ALA A 363 -0.79 -13.12 23.99
CA ALA A 363 -0.75 -14.57 24.18
C ALA A 363 -0.53 -15.36 22.87
N ALA A 364 -0.66 -14.70 21.71
CA ALA A 364 -0.39 -15.28 20.40
C ALA A 364 1.12 -15.43 20.14
N PHE A 365 1.83 -14.33 19.86
CA PHE A 365 3.27 -14.35 19.61
C PHE A 365 3.97 -13.03 19.96
N ALA A 366 5.30 -13.11 20.14
CA ALA A 366 6.13 -11.96 20.49
C ALA A 366 6.18 -10.93 19.35
N GLY A 367 5.74 -9.71 19.62
CA GLY A 367 5.77 -8.62 18.64
C GLY A 367 4.50 -8.43 17.81
N LYS A 368 3.47 -9.29 17.92
CA LYS A 368 2.19 -9.16 17.17
C LYS A 368 1.62 -7.74 17.19
N ARG A 369 1.65 -7.07 18.35
CA ARG A 369 1.15 -5.69 18.50
C ARG A 369 1.98 -4.62 17.78
N ALA A 370 3.30 -4.81 17.71
CA ALA A 370 4.18 -3.94 16.93
C ALA A 370 3.94 -4.15 15.42
N LEU A 371 3.77 -5.41 15.00
CA LEU A 371 3.40 -5.76 13.63
C LEU A 371 2.05 -5.17 13.22
N ILE A 372 1.00 -5.31 14.03
CA ILE A 372 -0.30 -4.66 13.77
C ILE A 372 -0.14 -3.14 13.69
N SER A 373 0.63 -2.52 14.60
CA SER A 373 0.86 -1.07 14.56
C SER A 373 1.59 -0.61 13.30
N PHE A 374 2.57 -1.38 12.82
CA PHE A 374 3.27 -1.15 11.56
C PHE A 374 2.33 -1.32 10.35
N LEU A 375 1.59 -2.43 10.26
CA LEU A 375 0.68 -2.72 9.14
C LEU A 375 -0.52 -1.76 9.08
N SER A 376 -1.04 -1.33 10.24
CA SER A 376 -2.13 -0.34 10.34
C SER A 376 -1.65 1.05 9.88
N TRP A 377 -0.41 1.44 10.20
CA TRP A 377 0.18 2.69 9.69
C TRP A 377 0.60 2.61 8.21
N LEU A 378 1.03 1.42 7.74
CA LEU A 378 1.31 1.17 6.32
C LEU A 378 0.03 1.29 5.48
N ASP A 379 -1.09 0.71 5.94
CA ASP A 379 -2.38 0.88 5.27
C ASP A 379 -2.82 2.34 5.25
N TYR A 380 -2.64 3.08 6.36
CA TYR A 380 -2.92 4.52 6.36
C TYR A 380 -2.11 5.27 5.30
N CYS A 381 -0.82 4.94 5.15
CA CYS A 381 0.02 5.52 4.10
C CYS A 381 -0.46 5.14 2.69
N ASP A 382 -0.87 3.89 2.46
CA ASP A 382 -1.40 3.42 1.17
C ASP A 382 -2.71 4.14 0.81
N GLN A 383 -3.70 4.13 1.70
CA GLN A 383 -4.99 4.78 1.46
C GLN A 383 -4.84 6.32 1.34
N LEU A 384 -3.94 6.94 2.10
CA LEU A 384 -3.65 8.38 1.98
C LEU A 384 -3.03 8.75 0.63
N ILE A 385 -2.10 7.93 0.11
CA ILE A 385 -1.49 8.14 -1.22
C ILE A 385 -2.52 7.88 -2.34
N LYS A 386 -3.41 6.91 -2.15
CA LYS A 386 -4.46 6.51 -3.11
C LYS A 386 -5.56 7.57 -3.27
N GLU A 387 -5.98 8.20 -2.17
CA GLU A 387 -6.96 9.30 -2.17
C GLU A 387 -6.33 10.67 -2.51
N ALA A 388 -5.01 10.75 -2.70
CA ALA A 388 -4.31 12.01 -2.94
C ALA A 388 -4.48 12.57 -4.35
N HIS A 389 -4.49 13.90 -4.47
CA HIS A 389 -4.24 14.56 -5.75
C HIS A 389 -2.93 14.04 -6.37
N LYS A 390 -2.94 13.68 -7.67
CA LYS A 390 -1.88 12.89 -8.32
C LYS A 390 -0.45 13.38 -8.05
N THR A 391 -0.19 14.69 -8.09
CA THR A 391 1.14 15.24 -7.82
C THR A 391 1.59 15.08 -6.36
N ALA A 392 0.67 15.12 -5.40
CA ALA A 392 0.97 14.80 -4.00
C ALA A 392 1.17 13.28 -3.83
N ALA A 393 0.37 12.45 -4.50
CA ALA A 393 0.51 10.99 -4.49
C ALA A 393 1.92 10.56 -4.94
N THR A 394 2.43 11.10 -6.05
CA THR A 394 3.79 10.80 -6.55
C THR A 394 4.87 11.20 -5.54
N VAL A 395 4.79 12.40 -4.96
CA VAL A 395 5.82 12.89 -4.02
C VAL A 395 5.78 12.12 -2.69
N LEU A 396 4.59 11.76 -2.20
CA LEU A 396 4.43 10.93 -1.01
C LEU A 396 4.98 9.51 -1.23
N ALA A 397 4.63 8.86 -2.34
CA ALA A 397 5.10 7.52 -2.66
C ALA A 397 6.64 7.46 -2.82
N ARG A 398 7.22 8.45 -3.51
CA ARG A 398 8.68 8.57 -3.64
C ARG A 398 9.37 8.78 -2.29
N ALA A 399 8.80 9.60 -1.42
CA ALA A 399 9.35 9.81 -0.09
C ALA A 399 9.31 8.53 0.76
N VAL A 400 8.28 7.68 0.62
CA VAL A 400 8.26 6.34 1.24
C VAL A 400 9.38 5.45 0.66
N ARG A 401 9.62 5.50 -0.66
CA ARG A 401 10.75 4.80 -1.28
C ARG A 401 12.09 5.22 -0.70
N GLU A 402 12.38 6.51 -0.71
CA GLU A 402 13.66 7.06 -0.27
C GLU A 402 13.89 6.89 1.24
N ARG A 403 12.89 7.23 2.07
CA ARG A 403 13.04 7.30 3.54
C ARG A 403 12.70 6.03 4.29
N PHE A 404 11.94 5.10 3.70
CA PHE A 404 11.57 3.84 4.33
C PHE A 404 12.16 2.63 3.60
N PHE A 405 11.84 2.43 2.31
CA PHE A 405 12.32 1.24 1.61
C PHE A 405 13.85 1.23 1.48
N VAL A 406 14.46 2.26 0.88
CA VAL A 406 15.92 2.35 0.73
C VAL A 406 16.61 2.58 2.08
N ALA A 407 16.22 3.61 2.84
CA ALA A 407 16.96 4.00 4.05
C ALA A 407 16.74 3.12 5.30
N VAL A 408 15.80 2.17 5.28
CA VAL A 408 15.47 1.33 6.47
C VAL A 408 15.30 -0.15 6.13
N MET A 409 14.62 -0.47 5.03
CA MET A 409 14.30 -1.86 4.69
C MET A 409 15.39 -2.55 3.87
N GLU A 410 16.04 -1.86 2.93
CA GLU A 410 17.12 -2.40 2.11
C GLU A 410 18.27 -2.98 2.95
N PRO A 411 18.77 -2.33 4.03
CA PRO A 411 19.80 -2.92 4.88
C PRO A 411 19.35 -4.20 5.60
N GLN A 412 18.05 -4.43 5.78
CA GLN A 412 17.51 -5.68 6.35
C GLN A 412 17.38 -6.77 5.29
N LEU A 413 16.94 -6.44 4.07
CA LEU A 413 16.89 -7.39 2.96
C LEU A 413 18.28 -7.79 2.45
N MET A 414 19.27 -6.91 2.63
CA MET A 414 20.65 -7.11 2.20
C MET A 414 21.56 -7.75 3.27
N GLN A 415 21.01 -8.23 4.39
CA GLN A 415 21.78 -8.94 5.42
C GLN A 415 22.08 -10.41 5.03
N THR A 416 23.03 -11.04 5.74
CA THR A 416 23.47 -12.43 5.49
C THR A 416 23.04 -13.43 6.57
N SER A 417 22.26 -12.99 7.57
CA SER A 417 21.72 -13.86 8.61
C SER A 417 20.44 -14.53 8.11
N GLU A 418 20.39 -15.86 8.11
CA GLU A 418 19.25 -16.66 7.63
C GLU A 418 17.91 -16.23 8.26
N VAL A 419 17.86 -16.19 9.59
CA VAL A 419 16.70 -15.71 10.37
C VAL A 419 16.28 -14.28 9.98
N GLY A 420 17.26 -13.43 9.65
CA GLY A 420 17.03 -12.05 9.24
C GLY A 420 16.54 -11.94 7.78
N ILE A 421 17.05 -12.78 6.88
CA ILE A 421 16.55 -12.91 5.50
C ILE A 421 15.10 -13.40 5.54
N LEU A 422 14.80 -14.46 6.30
CA LEU A 422 13.44 -14.97 6.48
C LEU A 422 12.49 -13.90 7.06
N THR A 423 12.86 -13.25 8.16
CA THR A 423 12.06 -12.19 8.81
C THR A 423 11.81 -11.01 7.84
N SER A 424 12.85 -10.52 7.17
CA SER A 424 12.73 -9.34 6.28
C SER A 424 11.98 -9.66 4.97
N THR A 425 12.15 -10.85 4.39
CA THR A 425 11.41 -11.30 3.20
C THR A 425 9.95 -11.62 3.53
N ALA A 426 9.64 -12.16 4.72
CA ALA A 426 8.25 -12.33 5.18
C ALA A 426 7.55 -10.98 5.40
N LEU A 427 8.24 -10.00 5.99
CA LEU A 427 7.74 -8.62 6.09
C LEU A 427 7.54 -7.98 4.70
N LEU A 428 8.43 -8.24 3.73
CA LEU A 428 8.29 -7.77 2.35
C LEU A 428 7.10 -8.39 1.62
N ASN A 429 6.93 -9.73 1.73
CA ASN A 429 5.73 -10.44 1.28
C ASN A 429 4.47 -9.78 1.83
N ARG A 430 4.45 -9.45 3.12
CA ARG A 430 3.31 -8.81 3.77
C ARG A 430 3.04 -7.40 3.24
N ILE A 431 4.07 -6.57 3.13
CA ILE A 431 3.99 -5.21 2.57
C ILE A 431 3.42 -5.25 1.15
N ILE A 432 3.97 -6.08 0.27
CA ILE A 432 3.53 -6.16 -1.13
C ILE A 432 2.08 -6.60 -1.21
N ARG A 433 1.68 -7.66 -0.48
CA ARG A 433 0.27 -8.09 -0.43
C ARG A 433 -0.65 -6.92 -0.08
N GLN A 434 -0.29 -6.11 0.92
CA GLN A 434 -1.12 -5.02 1.46
C GLN A 434 -1.17 -3.75 0.60
N VAL A 435 -0.10 -3.37 -0.13
CA VAL A 435 -0.09 -2.14 -0.95
C VAL A 435 -1.14 -2.22 -2.09
N THR A 436 -2.07 -1.25 -2.14
CA THR A 436 -3.14 -1.14 -3.14
C THR A 436 -3.08 0.13 -3.98
N SER A 437 -2.34 1.15 -3.55
CA SER A 437 -2.20 2.43 -4.24
C SER A 437 -1.28 2.31 -5.45
N GLU A 438 -1.73 2.79 -6.62
CA GLU A 438 -1.00 2.71 -7.88
C GLU A 438 0.40 3.35 -7.80
N MET A 439 0.50 4.55 -7.18
CA MET A 439 1.78 5.24 -7.03
C MET A 439 2.72 4.55 -6.03
N LEU A 440 2.19 4.04 -4.91
CA LEU A 440 3.02 3.34 -3.92
C LEU A 440 3.47 1.98 -4.45
N LEU A 441 2.62 1.28 -5.20
CA LEU A 441 2.98 0.04 -5.90
C LEU A 441 4.10 0.29 -6.92
N GLN A 442 3.98 1.33 -7.74
CA GLN A 442 5.03 1.71 -8.71
C GLN A 442 6.37 1.98 -8.03
N GLU A 443 6.40 2.81 -6.98
CA GLU A 443 7.63 3.14 -6.25
C GLU A 443 8.18 1.94 -5.43
N THR A 444 7.33 1.01 -5.00
CA THR A 444 7.74 -0.30 -4.40
C THR A 444 8.37 -1.22 -5.45
N VAL A 445 7.81 -1.26 -6.67
CA VAL A 445 8.33 -2.07 -7.77
C VAL A 445 9.67 -1.52 -8.28
N TYR A 446 9.83 -0.20 -8.37
CA TYR A 446 11.11 0.44 -8.67
C TYR A 446 12.16 0.19 -7.59
N PHE A 447 11.77 0.15 -6.30
CA PHE A 447 12.67 -0.26 -5.22
C PHE A 447 13.18 -1.69 -5.37
N LEU A 448 12.34 -2.63 -5.81
CA LEU A 448 12.69 -4.06 -5.86
C LEU A 448 13.42 -4.46 -7.15
N LEU A 449 12.99 -3.91 -8.29
CA LEU A 449 13.43 -4.35 -9.62
C LEU A 449 14.25 -3.30 -10.38
N GLY A 450 14.31 -2.06 -9.89
CA GLY A 450 14.95 -0.93 -10.56
C GLY A 450 14.06 -0.22 -11.58
N GLU A 451 14.51 0.94 -12.05
CA GLU A 451 13.81 1.78 -13.06
C GLU A 451 14.19 1.44 -14.51
N GLU A 452 15.04 0.42 -14.74
CA GLU A 452 15.54 0.09 -16.08
C GLU A 452 14.42 -0.32 -17.06
N THR A 453 14.59 0.04 -18.34
CA THR A 453 13.69 -0.36 -19.44
C THR A 453 14.40 -1.05 -20.60
N GLY A 454 15.73 -0.89 -20.74
CA GLY A 454 16.53 -1.57 -21.76
C GLY A 454 16.72 -3.07 -21.49
N PRO A 455 17.19 -3.83 -22.49
CA PRO A 455 17.34 -5.28 -22.40
C PRO A 455 18.34 -5.70 -21.33
N GLU A 456 18.08 -6.86 -20.73
CA GLU A 456 18.99 -7.43 -19.73
C GLU A 456 20.20 -8.10 -20.41
N THR A 457 21.37 -7.97 -19.79
CA THR A 457 22.62 -8.53 -20.30
C THR A 457 23.39 -9.14 -19.14
N LEU A 458 24.21 -10.16 -19.40
CA LEU A 458 24.97 -10.88 -18.37
C LEU A 458 25.83 -9.94 -17.50
N ALA A 459 26.50 -8.97 -18.13
CA ALA A 459 27.28 -7.93 -17.44
C ALA A 459 26.43 -6.87 -16.71
N GLY A 460 25.12 -6.82 -16.97
CA GLY A 460 24.18 -5.86 -16.38
C GLY A 460 23.39 -6.39 -15.19
N ILE A 461 23.43 -7.70 -14.89
CA ILE A 461 22.60 -8.33 -13.84
C ILE A 461 22.79 -7.66 -12.47
N THR A 462 24.03 -7.34 -12.11
CA THR A 462 24.40 -6.79 -10.79
C THR A 462 24.16 -5.28 -10.63
N LYS A 463 23.69 -4.58 -11.67
CA LYS A 463 23.41 -3.12 -11.62
C LYS A 463 22.38 -2.74 -10.56
N HIS A 464 21.45 -3.64 -10.24
CA HIS A 464 20.45 -3.43 -9.20
C HIS A 464 20.65 -4.47 -8.08
N PRO A 465 21.47 -4.19 -7.06
CA PRO A 465 21.97 -5.20 -6.12
C PRO A 465 20.88 -5.94 -5.35
N LEU A 466 19.78 -5.26 -5.00
CA LEU A 466 18.63 -5.88 -4.33
C LEU A 466 17.89 -6.87 -5.24
N ARG A 467 17.68 -6.51 -6.53
CA ARG A 467 17.07 -7.43 -7.51
C ARG A 467 17.92 -8.69 -7.68
N TYR A 468 19.22 -8.49 -7.88
CA TYR A 468 20.18 -9.60 -8.01
C TYR A 468 20.10 -10.52 -6.79
N ARG A 469 20.21 -9.97 -5.57
CA ARG A 469 20.17 -10.77 -4.33
C ARG A 469 18.85 -11.51 -4.14
N LEU A 470 17.70 -10.87 -4.39
CA LEU A 470 16.40 -11.54 -4.27
C LEU A 470 16.23 -12.67 -5.28
N ILE A 471 16.78 -12.56 -6.49
CA ILE A 471 16.75 -13.66 -7.48
C ILE A 471 17.71 -14.79 -7.09
N GLU A 472 18.93 -14.50 -6.61
CA GLU A 472 19.84 -15.53 -6.08
C GLU A 472 19.24 -16.26 -4.86
N HIS A 473 18.47 -15.56 -4.02
CA HIS A 473 17.77 -16.16 -2.87
C HIS A 473 16.71 -17.19 -3.27
N CYS A 474 16.25 -17.22 -4.53
CA CYS A 474 15.39 -18.30 -5.06
C CYS A 474 16.14 -19.61 -5.33
N ASP A 475 17.48 -19.62 -5.25
CA ASP A 475 18.33 -20.81 -5.30
C ASP A 475 19.25 -20.89 -4.07
N HIS A 476 18.75 -20.48 -2.91
CA HIS A 476 19.50 -20.51 -1.66
C HIS A 476 19.60 -21.94 -1.11
N LEU A 477 20.68 -22.25 -0.38
CA LEU A 477 20.91 -23.57 0.24
C LEU A 477 19.89 -23.89 1.36
N SER A 478 19.18 -22.87 1.87
CA SER A 478 18.04 -23.04 2.77
C SER A 478 16.76 -22.99 1.95
N ASP A 479 16.01 -24.09 1.97
CA ASP A 479 14.76 -24.23 1.24
C ASP A 479 13.68 -23.25 1.74
N GLU A 480 13.69 -22.89 3.04
CA GLU A 480 12.78 -21.87 3.59
C GLU A 480 13.00 -20.51 2.94
N ILE A 481 14.26 -20.10 2.74
CA ILE A 481 14.59 -18.84 2.05
C ILE A 481 14.18 -18.92 0.58
N SER A 482 14.43 -20.05 -0.08
CA SER A 482 14.04 -20.27 -1.47
C SER A 482 12.52 -20.19 -1.66
N ILE A 483 11.74 -20.87 -0.83
CA ILE A 483 10.27 -20.86 -0.86
C ILE A 483 9.73 -19.45 -0.55
N MET A 484 10.22 -18.81 0.52
CA MET A 484 9.79 -17.48 0.94
C MET A 484 10.05 -16.41 -0.13
N THR A 485 11.16 -16.55 -0.89
CA THR A 485 11.55 -15.59 -1.93
C THR A 485 10.92 -15.91 -3.29
N LEU A 486 10.68 -17.18 -3.63
CA LEU A 486 9.84 -17.53 -4.79
C LEU A 486 8.39 -17.06 -4.59
N ARG A 487 7.85 -17.20 -3.37
CA ARG A 487 6.53 -16.68 -2.98
C ARG A 487 6.44 -15.15 -3.08
N LEU A 488 7.53 -14.44 -2.78
CA LEU A 488 7.66 -13.00 -3.02
C LEU A 488 7.47 -12.65 -4.50
N PHE A 489 8.12 -13.37 -5.42
CA PHE A 489 7.90 -13.17 -6.84
C PHE A 489 6.49 -13.59 -7.28
N GLU A 490 5.89 -14.64 -6.70
CA GLU A 490 4.49 -14.98 -6.97
C GLU A 490 3.53 -13.83 -6.60
N HIS A 491 3.69 -13.23 -5.40
CA HIS A 491 2.90 -12.08 -4.98
C HIS A 491 3.13 -10.84 -5.86
N LEU A 492 4.34 -10.65 -6.40
CA LEU A 492 4.63 -9.57 -7.36
C LEU A 492 3.94 -9.82 -8.71
N LEU A 493 3.97 -11.04 -9.25
CA LEU A 493 3.32 -11.38 -10.53
C LEU A 493 1.80 -11.16 -10.50
N GLN A 494 1.16 -11.27 -9.32
CA GLN A 494 -0.25 -11.00 -9.11
C GLN A 494 -0.63 -9.50 -9.04
N LYS A 495 0.35 -8.57 -9.03
CA LYS A 495 0.08 -7.13 -8.91
C LYS A 495 -0.15 -6.44 -10.25
N PRO A 496 -1.03 -5.42 -10.32
CA PRO A 496 -1.37 -4.70 -11.55
C PRO A 496 -0.30 -3.67 -11.96
N CYS A 497 0.96 -4.09 -12.11
CA CYS A 497 2.07 -3.24 -12.56
C CYS A 497 2.87 -3.91 -13.70
N GLN A 498 2.74 -3.40 -14.93
CA GLN A 498 3.44 -3.93 -16.12
C GLN A 498 4.97 -3.96 -15.96
N HIS A 499 5.54 -3.02 -15.19
CA HIS A 499 6.99 -2.92 -14.98
C HIS A 499 7.59 -4.15 -14.28
N ILE A 500 6.78 -4.87 -13.48
CA ILE A 500 7.16 -6.16 -12.88
C ILE A 500 7.50 -7.16 -13.97
N LEU A 501 6.59 -7.35 -14.92
CA LEU A 501 6.76 -8.29 -16.02
C LEU A 501 7.89 -7.85 -16.95
N HIS A 502 8.03 -6.54 -17.18
CA HIS A 502 9.12 -5.97 -17.96
C HIS A 502 10.50 -6.32 -17.40
N ASN A 503 10.72 -6.10 -16.10
CA ASN A 503 12.01 -6.30 -15.44
C ASN A 503 12.27 -7.70 -14.89
N LEU A 504 11.27 -8.58 -14.86
CA LEU A 504 11.48 -10.00 -14.60
C LEU A 504 11.71 -10.81 -15.87
N VAL A 505 11.01 -10.50 -16.98
CA VAL A 505 11.02 -11.37 -18.18
C VAL A 505 10.98 -10.63 -19.51
N LEU A 506 10.05 -9.70 -19.74
CA LEU A 506 9.71 -9.28 -21.11
C LEU A 506 10.87 -8.59 -21.85
N ARG A 507 11.70 -7.81 -21.13
CA ARG A 507 12.89 -7.14 -21.69
C ARG A 507 13.98 -8.08 -22.20
N CYS A 508 13.88 -9.38 -21.90
CA CYS A 508 14.78 -10.43 -22.37
C CYS A 508 14.24 -11.15 -23.63
N LEU A 509 12.91 -11.12 -23.83
CA LEU A 509 12.22 -11.90 -24.87
C LEU A 509 11.72 -11.07 -26.07
N GLU A 510 11.66 -9.73 -25.99
CA GLU A 510 11.10 -8.90 -27.07
C GLU A 510 11.81 -9.07 -28.42
N GLU A 511 13.13 -9.27 -28.44
CA GLU A 511 13.90 -9.44 -29.68
C GLU A 511 13.88 -10.86 -30.26
N ARG A 512 13.39 -11.86 -29.50
CA ARG A 512 13.25 -13.27 -29.96
C ARG A 512 14.55 -13.97 -30.37
N ASN A 513 15.71 -13.48 -29.90
CA ASN A 513 17.04 -14.05 -30.19
C ASN A 513 17.24 -15.50 -29.69
N TYR A 514 16.28 -16.05 -28.93
CA TYR A 514 16.20 -17.47 -28.62
C TYR A 514 15.85 -18.36 -29.83
N MET A 515 15.39 -17.79 -30.94
CA MET A 515 15.05 -18.52 -32.16
C MET A 515 16.21 -18.60 -33.15
N GLU A 516 16.33 -19.74 -33.82
CA GLU A 516 17.31 -19.98 -34.87
C GLU A 516 16.99 -19.13 -36.13
N ASN A 517 17.81 -18.10 -36.37
CA ASN A 517 17.71 -17.26 -37.59
C ASN A 517 18.33 -17.99 -38.80
N LYS A 518 17.55 -18.86 -39.45
CA LYS A 518 17.88 -19.32 -40.81
C LYS A 518 17.60 -18.19 -41.80
N GLN A 519 18.68 -17.63 -42.36
CA GLN A 519 18.58 -16.60 -43.40
C GLN A 519 17.83 -17.14 -44.63
N PRO A 520 17.09 -16.31 -45.39
CA PRO A 520 16.25 -16.79 -46.49
C PRO A 520 17.03 -17.54 -47.57
N GLU A 521 18.32 -17.23 -47.77
CA GLU A 521 19.19 -17.91 -48.74
C GLU A 521 19.36 -19.41 -48.42
N GLU A 522 19.58 -19.79 -47.15
CA GLU A 522 19.63 -21.21 -46.73
C GLU A 522 18.28 -21.93 -46.87
N ARG A 523 17.18 -21.16 -46.91
CA ARG A 523 15.82 -21.70 -47.08
C ARG A 523 15.57 -22.05 -48.55
N GLU A 524 15.94 -21.15 -49.46
CA GLU A 524 15.82 -21.37 -50.90
C GLU A 524 16.78 -22.46 -51.41
N GLU A 525 18.02 -22.54 -50.90
CA GLU A 525 18.96 -23.60 -51.30
C GLU A 525 18.45 -25.02 -50.95
N ARG A 526 17.75 -25.19 -49.83
CA ARG A 526 17.16 -26.48 -49.44
C ARG A 526 15.92 -26.86 -50.26
N GLU A 527 15.15 -25.88 -50.74
CA GLU A 527 14.01 -26.13 -51.62
C GLU A 527 14.43 -26.48 -53.07
N HIS A 528 15.67 -26.17 -53.47
CA HIS A 528 16.18 -26.44 -54.83
C HIS A 528 16.94 -27.77 -55.01
N MET A 529 17.08 -28.60 -53.97
CA MET A 529 17.82 -29.89 -54.05
C MET A 529 16.90 -31.12 -53.97
N GLU A 530 15.74 -31.09 -54.61
CA GLU A 530 14.88 -32.28 -54.77
C GLU A 530 15.50 -33.28 -55.77
N ASN A 531 16.28 -34.24 -55.27
CA ASN A 531 16.45 -35.58 -55.87
C ASN A 531 17.08 -36.51 -54.81
N GLY A 532 16.27 -37.41 -54.24
CA GLY A 532 16.52 -37.96 -52.90
C GLY A 532 17.74 -38.89 -52.74
N GLN A 533 18.66 -38.50 -51.85
CA GLN A 533 19.52 -39.40 -51.08
C GLN A 533 19.92 -38.73 -49.74
N PRO A 534 19.80 -39.41 -48.57
CA PRO A 534 20.17 -38.83 -47.29
C PRO A 534 21.61 -39.21 -46.87
N HIS A 535 22.51 -38.23 -46.88
CA HIS A 535 23.80 -38.20 -46.16
C HIS A 535 24.19 -36.70 -46.03
N ASP A 536 24.88 -36.22 -45.00
CA ASP A 536 25.47 -36.93 -43.86
C ASP A 536 24.71 -36.71 -42.55
N ALA A 537 24.79 -37.70 -41.65
CA ALA A 537 24.63 -37.43 -40.23
C ALA A 537 25.93 -36.81 -39.71
N VAL A 538 25.90 -35.52 -39.36
CA VAL A 538 27.02 -34.88 -38.65
C VAL A 538 26.99 -35.39 -37.21
N ASP A 539 28.03 -36.11 -36.81
CA ASP A 539 28.16 -36.65 -35.45
C ASP A 539 28.12 -35.50 -34.42
N LEU A 540 27.23 -35.61 -33.43
CA LEU A 540 27.09 -34.67 -32.32
C LEU A 540 27.43 -35.35 -30.98
N GLU A 541 28.57 -36.04 -30.95
CA GLU A 541 29.31 -36.27 -29.71
C GLU A 541 30.26 -35.08 -29.43
N GLU A 542 30.60 -34.87 -28.16
CA GLU A 542 31.52 -33.82 -27.64
C GLU A 542 31.00 -32.36 -27.67
N ASP A 543 30.10 -32.03 -26.72
CA ASP A 543 29.95 -30.65 -26.20
C ASP A 543 31.16 -30.30 -25.30
N PRO A 544 31.99 -29.29 -25.64
CA PRO A 544 33.21 -28.96 -24.89
C PRO A 544 33.01 -28.44 -23.45
N LEU A 545 31.78 -28.17 -23.01
CA LEU A 545 31.52 -27.61 -21.68
C LEU A 545 31.52 -28.63 -20.53
N PHE A 546 31.39 -29.93 -20.80
CA PHE A 546 31.28 -30.97 -19.77
C PHE A 546 32.02 -32.27 -20.15
N SER A 547 33.29 -32.39 -19.77
CA SER A 547 34.08 -33.61 -19.99
C SER A 547 34.89 -33.98 -18.74
N ASP A 548 34.38 -34.91 -17.90
CA ASP A 548 35.17 -35.59 -16.86
C ASP A 548 34.50 -36.86 -16.28
N LEU A 549 34.07 -37.81 -17.13
CA LEU A 549 33.71 -39.19 -16.73
C LEU A 549 34.23 -40.23 -17.75
N SER A 550 34.54 -41.44 -17.27
CA SER A 550 35.37 -42.43 -17.97
C SER A 550 34.68 -43.20 -19.11
N PRO A 551 35.39 -43.50 -20.23
CA PRO A 551 34.80 -43.97 -21.49
C PRO A 551 34.59 -45.49 -21.58
N ASP A 552 33.91 -46.10 -20.61
CA ASP A 552 33.79 -47.58 -20.51
C ASP A 552 32.35 -48.09 -20.25
N ASN A 553 31.33 -47.51 -20.92
CA ASN A 553 29.97 -48.08 -20.93
C ASN A 553 29.11 -47.71 -22.17
N ARG A 554 29.60 -47.96 -23.40
CA ARG A 554 28.79 -47.81 -24.62
C ARG A 554 27.83 -48.99 -24.80
N LEU A 555 26.58 -48.82 -24.38
CA LEU A 555 25.45 -49.70 -24.72
C LEU A 555 24.43 -48.96 -25.61
N SER A 556 23.70 -49.72 -26.43
CA SER A 556 22.93 -49.21 -27.57
C SER A 556 21.80 -48.25 -27.19
N SER A 557 21.75 -47.08 -27.84
CA SER A 557 20.69 -46.08 -27.63
C SER A 557 19.31 -46.59 -28.09
N PRO A 558 18.25 -46.48 -27.26
CA PRO A 558 16.87 -46.70 -27.70
C PRO A 558 16.41 -45.62 -28.69
N GLY A 559 15.67 -46.02 -29.73
CA GLY A 559 15.25 -45.14 -30.84
C GLY A 559 14.15 -44.12 -30.52
N TRP A 560 13.96 -43.72 -29.26
CA TRP A 560 12.92 -42.76 -28.83
C TRP A 560 13.39 -41.30 -28.82
N LEU A 561 14.70 -41.05 -28.94
CA LEU A 561 15.27 -39.69 -29.03
C LEU A 561 15.02 -39.00 -30.38
N SER A 562 14.42 -39.70 -31.37
CA SER A 562 14.17 -39.20 -32.73
C SER A 562 12.67 -38.95 -32.99
N CYS A 563 12.00 -38.23 -32.09
CA CYS A 563 10.56 -37.93 -32.19
C CYS A 563 10.24 -36.56 -32.84
N SER A 564 10.79 -36.30 -34.03
CA SER A 564 10.18 -35.37 -34.98
C SER A 564 9.38 -36.18 -36.02
N PRO A 565 8.06 -35.93 -36.20
CA PRO A 565 7.34 -36.51 -37.33
C PRO A 565 7.93 -36.02 -38.66
N PRO A 566 8.02 -36.86 -39.71
CA PRO A 566 8.39 -36.39 -41.03
C PRO A 566 7.37 -35.36 -41.51
N GLN A 567 7.83 -34.26 -42.12
CA GLN A 567 6.95 -33.24 -42.67
C GLN A 567 6.15 -33.82 -43.84
N SER A 568 4.85 -34.01 -43.65
CA SER A 568 3.93 -34.43 -44.71
C SER A 568 3.65 -33.26 -45.65
N THR A 569 4.27 -33.29 -46.83
CA THR A 569 4.17 -32.26 -47.88
C THR A 569 2.83 -32.28 -48.62
N GLU A 570 1.71 -32.01 -47.93
CA GLU A 570 0.43 -31.60 -48.54
C GLU A 570 -0.59 -31.20 -47.46
N HIS A 571 -0.71 -29.90 -47.11
CA HIS A 571 -1.89 -29.39 -46.38
C HIS A 571 -2.19 -27.92 -46.68
N THR A 572 -3.18 -27.68 -47.54
CA THR A 572 -3.82 -26.37 -47.69
C THR A 572 -4.68 -26.03 -46.47
N LYS A 573 -4.33 -24.94 -45.75
CA LYS A 573 -5.04 -24.37 -44.60
C LYS A 573 -5.15 -25.28 -43.37
N SER A 574 -4.25 -25.09 -42.40
CA SER A 574 -4.35 -25.65 -41.05
C SER A 574 -5.57 -25.06 -40.30
N ASP A 575 -6.51 -25.90 -39.86
CA ASP A 575 -7.48 -25.52 -38.82
C ASP A 575 -6.72 -25.43 -37.49
N GLY A 576 -6.66 -24.24 -36.90
CA GLY A 576 -5.94 -23.97 -35.65
C GLY A 576 -6.37 -24.87 -34.48
N LYS A 577 -7.58 -25.46 -34.53
CA LYS A 577 -7.99 -26.49 -33.56
C LYS A 577 -7.05 -27.69 -33.54
N THR A 578 -6.43 -28.06 -34.67
CA THR A 578 -5.47 -29.17 -34.70
C THR A 578 -4.15 -28.80 -34.01
N GLU A 579 -3.69 -27.56 -34.12
CA GLU A 579 -2.46 -27.09 -33.47
C GLU A 579 -2.59 -27.08 -31.93
N VAL A 580 -3.70 -26.60 -31.36
CA VAL A 580 -3.85 -26.64 -29.88
C VAL A 580 -3.87 -28.07 -29.33
N HIS A 581 -4.45 -29.03 -30.06
CA HIS A 581 -4.43 -30.43 -29.64
C HIS A 581 -3.01 -31.02 -29.70
N LYS A 582 -2.18 -30.65 -30.69
CA LYS A 582 -0.76 -31.03 -30.73
C LYS A 582 0.01 -30.48 -29.51
N ILE A 583 -0.17 -29.20 -29.19
CA ILE A 583 0.50 -28.55 -28.03
C ILE A 583 0.06 -29.21 -26.72
N VAL A 584 -1.24 -29.36 -26.49
CA VAL A 584 -1.81 -30.00 -25.29
C VAL A 584 -1.31 -31.44 -25.13
N ASN A 585 -1.33 -32.24 -26.20
CA ASN A 585 -0.82 -33.60 -26.17
C ASN A 585 0.70 -33.65 -25.94
N SER A 586 1.47 -32.67 -26.44
CA SER A 586 2.92 -32.62 -26.23
C SER A 586 3.30 -32.45 -24.77
N PHE A 587 2.45 -31.82 -23.93
CA PHE A 587 2.62 -31.79 -22.48
C PHE A 587 2.03 -33.03 -21.78
N LEU A 588 0.83 -33.48 -22.16
CA LEU A 588 0.16 -34.63 -21.50
C LEU A 588 0.85 -35.99 -21.78
N CYS A 589 1.52 -36.12 -22.91
CA CYS A 589 2.32 -37.29 -23.27
C CYS A 589 3.81 -37.15 -22.89
N LEU A 590 4.21 -36.04 -22.26
CA LEU A 590 5.62 -35.74 -21.97
C LEU A 590 6.20 -36.65 -20.88
N VAL A 591 5.42 -36.92 -19.83
CA VAL A 591 5.78 -37.91 -18.81
C VAL A 591 5.50 -39.31 -19.38
N PRO A 592 6.37 -40.32 -19.18
CA PRO A 592 6.15 -41.70 -19.63
C PRO A 592 5.11 -42.42 -18.75
N ASP A 593 4.41 -43.41 -19.30
CA ASP A 593 3.26 -44.04 -18.63
C ASP A 593 3.66 -44.82 -17.36
N GLU A 594 4.88 -45.36 -17.28
CA GLU A 594 5.44 -46.01 -16.09
C GLU A 594 5.62 -45.05 -14.90
N ALA A 595 5.72 -43.75 -15.20
CA ALA A 595 5.86 -42.65 -14.24
C ALA A 595 4.57 -41.84 -14.05
N LYS A 596 3.45 -42.24 -14.66
CA LYS A 596 2.12 -41.70 -14.34
C LYS A 596 1.46 -42.56 -13.27
N SER A 597 0.99 -41.94 -12.20
CA SER A 597 0.13 -42.65 -11.22
C SER A 597 -1.14 -41.90 -10.81
N SER A 598 -1.48 -40.76 -11.44
CA SER A 598 -2.75 -40.08 -11.15
C SER A 598 -3.98 -40.84 -11.65
N TYR A 599 -3.89 -41.61 -12.74
CA TYR A 599 -5.02 -42.43 -13.23
C TYR A 599 -5.42 -43.57 -12.27
N GLN A 600 -4.60 -43.83 -11.25
CA GLN A 600 -4.79 -44.88 -10.25
C GLN A 600 -5.37 -44.33 -8.92
N VAL A 601 -5.73 -43.04 -8.88
CA VAL A 601 -6.31 -42.37 -7.70
C VAL A 601 -7.55 -41.56 -8.12
N GLU A 602 -8.65 -41.71 -7.38
CA GLU A 602 -9.86 -40.91 -7.64
C GLU A 602 -9.64 -39.45 -7.21
N GLY A 603 -10.10 -38.50 -8.04
CA GLY A 603 -10.08 -37.06 -7.75
C GLY A 603 -9.00 -36.25 -8.49
N THR A 604 -7.89 -36.86 -8.93
CA THR A 604 -6.81 -36.21 -9.68
C THR A 604 -7.13 -36.02 -11.18
N GLY A 605 -8.35 -35.54 -11.48
CA GLY A 605 -8.89 -35.38 -12.84
C GLY A 605 -8.50 -34.06 -13.51
N TYR A 606 -8.25 -34.13 -14.82
CA TYR A 606 -7.82 -33.00 -15.66
C TYR A 606 -8.82 -31.82 -15.68
N ASP A 607 -10.11 -32.10 -15.50
CA ASP A 607 -11.17 -31.08 -15.45
C ASP A 607 -11.01 -30.04 -14.33
N THR A 608 -10.25 -30.36 -13.26
CA THR A 608 -9.93 -29.38 -12.22
C THR A 608 -8.91 -28.36 -12.73
N TYR A 609 -7.79 -28.81 -13.32
CA TYR A 609 -6.81 -27.92 -13.95
C TYR A 609 -7.43 -27.03 -15.04
N LEU A 610 -8.33 -27.56 -15.88
CA LEU A 610 -9.05 -26.76 -16.88
C LEU A 610 -9.92 -25.66 -16.25
N ARG A 611 -10.61 -25.95 -15.14
CA ARG A 611 -11.45 -24.97 -14.43
C ARG A 611 -10.62 -23.91 -13.71
N ASP A 612 -9.55 -24.30 -13.04
CA ASP A 612 -8.67 -23.40 -12.30
C ASP A 612 -7.81 -22.53 -13.25
N ALA A 613 -7.33 -23.08 -14.38
CA ALA A 613 -6.68 -22.31 -15.43
C ALA A 613 -7.66 -21.30 -16.06
N HIS A 614 -8.91 -21.69 -16.35
CA HIS A 614 -9.93 -20.78 -16.91
C HIS A 614 -10.35 -19.67 -15.92
N ARG A 615 -10.33 -19.92 -14.61
CA ARG A 615 -10.47 -18.86 -13.58
C ARG A 615 -9.26 -17.93 -13.60
N GLN A 616 -8.07 -18.46 -13.31
CA GLN A 616 -6.85 -17.65 -13.16
C GLN A 616 -6.52 -16.85 -14.43
N PHE A 617 -6.70 -17.43 -15.62
CA PHE A 617 -6.45 -16.74 -16.89
C PHE A 617 -7.39 -15.53 -17.09
N ARG A 618 -8.66 -15.65 -16.69
CA ARG A 618 -9.61 -14.54 -16.75
C ARG A 618 -9.22 -13.41 -15.81
N ASP A 619 -8.79 -13.77 -14.59
CA ASP A 619 -8.36 -12.80 -13.59
C ASP A 619 -7.12 -12.04 -14.07
N TYR A 620 -6.13 -12.74 -14.65
CA TYR A 620 -4.97 -12.12 -15.31
C TYR A 620 -5.37 -11.25 -16.50
N CYS A 621 -6.29 -11.67 -17.36
CA CYS A 621 -6.81 -10.83 -18.45
C CYS A 621 -7.48 -9.55 -17.94
N GLY A 622 -8.20 -9.60 -16.82
CA GLY A 622 -8.77 -8.42 -16.16
C GLY A 622 -7.70 -7.44 -15.64
N VAL A 623 -6.59 -7.96 -15.11
CA VAL A 623 -5.42 -7.15 -14.71
C VAL A 623 -4.73 -6.53 -15.93
N CYS A 624 -4.52 -7.32 -16.98
CA CYS A 624 -3.76 -6.91 -18.17
C CYS A 624 -4.55 -6.01 -19.13
N GLN A 625 -5.87 -5.87 -18.97
CA GLN A 625 -6.76 -5.15 -19.90
C GLN A 625 -6.37 -3.67 -20.15
N ARG A 626 -5.58 -3.07 -19.25
CA ARG A 626 -5.11 -1.68 -19.36
C ARG A 626 -3.70 -1.53 -19.95
N TRP A 627 -3.06 -2.63 -20.36
CA TRP A 627 -1.70 -2.62 -20.89
C TRP A 627 -1.76 -2.75 -22.42
N ASP A 628 -1.18 -1.79 -23.14
CA ASP A 628 -1.19 -1.70 -24.61
C ASP A 628 -0.22 -2.74 -25.23
N TRP A 629 -0.52 -4.02 -25.02
CA TRP A 629 0.27 -5.15 -25.47
C TRP A 629 -0.01 -5.55 -26.92
N ARG A 630 1.02 -6.08 -27.60
CA ARG A 630 0.86 -6.64 -28.96
C ARG A 630 0.18 -8.00 -28.86
N SER A 631 -0.89 -8.18 -29.64
CA SER A 631 -1.64 -9.46 -29.74
C SER A 631 -0.82 -10.59 -30.39
N SER A 632 0.31 -10.27 -31.02
CA SER A 632 1.22 -11.21 -31.67
C SER A 632 2.69 -10.88 -31.33
N PRO A 633 3.63 -11.84 -31.45
CA PRO A 633 5.04 -11.59 -31.20
C PRO A 633 5.62 -10.54 -32.16
N LYS A 634 6.73 -9.92 -31.76
CA LYS A 634 7.51 -9.02 -32.63
C LYS A 634 7.86 -9.73 -33.95
N PRO A 635 7.51 -9.18 -35.13
CA PRO A 635 7.91 -9.74 -36.42
C PRO A 635 9.43 -9.79 -36.54
N PHE A 636 9.95 -10.89 -37.07
CA PHE A 636 11.38 -11.22 -37.03
C PHE A 636 12.24 -10.18 -37.79
N ASP A 637 11.74 -9.69 -38.93
CA ASP A 637 12.31 -8.59 -39.73
C ASP A 637 12.40 -7.23 -39.00
N LYS A 638 11.91 -7.14 -37.76
CA LYS A 638 11.99 -5.96 -36.88
C LYS A 638 12.79 -6.22 -35.60
N CYS A 639 13.32 -7.44 -35.43
CA CYS A 639 14.14 -7.82 -34.28
C CYS A 639 15.61 -7.42 -34.48
N ASN A 640 16.30 -7.12 -33.38
CA ASN A 640 17.75 -6.95 -33.34
C ASN A 640 18.43 -8.28 -33.00
N LEU A 641 18.70 -9.05 -34.05
CA LEU A 641 19.23 -10.41 -33.97
C LEU A 641 20.78 -10.46 -33.86
N ASP A 642 21.46 -9.31 -33.84
CA ASP A 642 22.93 -9.20 -33.83
C ASP A 642 23.58 -9.58 -32.48
N GLY A 643 22.77 -9.85 -31.45
CA GLY A 643 23.21 -10.09 -30.07
C GLY A 643 22.92 -11.50 -29.56
N SER A 644 23.89 -12.09 -28.84
CA SER A 644 23.73 -13.35 -28.12
C SER A 644 22.52 -13.32 -27.17
N PHE A 645 21.65 -14.33 -27.24
CA PHE A 645 20.49 -14.40 -26.36
C PHE A 645 20.88 -14.55 -24.88
N PHE A 646 20.09 -13.90 -24.01
CA PHE A 646 20.09 -14.14 -22.58
C PHE A 646 18.64 -14.13 -22.07
N GLU A 647 18.21 -15.22 -21.46
CA GLU A 647 16.83 -15.41 -20.97
C GLU A 647 16.44 -14.49 -19.79
N GLY A 648 17.42 -13.82 -19.19
CA GLY A 648 17.24 -12.99 -17.99
C GLY A 648 17.55 -13.77 -16.72
N HIS A 649 18.06 -13.09 -15.69
CA HIS A 649 18.52 -13.73 -14.46
C HIS A 649 17.40 -14.51 -13.75
N PHE A 650 16.18 -13.98 -13.74
CA PHE A 650 15.02 -14.61 -13.10
C PHE A 650 14.58 -15.91 -13.79
N LEU A 651 14.43 -15.90 -15.13
CA LEU A 651 14.10 -17.13 -15.87
C LEU A 651 15.23 -18.15 -15.76
N LYS A 652 16.50 -17.72 -15.79
CA LYS A 652 17.65 -18.62 -15.60
C LYS A 652 17.53 -19.39 -14.28
N VAL A 653 17.28 -18.71 -13.16
CA VAL A 653 17.14 -19.37 -11.85
C VAL A 653 15.92 -20.29 -11.83
N LEU A 654 14.77 -19.89 -12.36
CA LEU A 654 13.58 -20.75 -12.42
C LEU A 654 13.81 -22.01 -13.27
N PHE A 655 14.50 -21.90 -14.41
CA PHE A 655 14.85 -23.04 -15.25
C PHE A 655 15.94 -23.91 -14.61
N ASP A 656 16.89 -23.33 -13.88
CA ASP A 656 17.91 -24.07 -13.14
C ASP A 656 17.34 -24.80 -11.92
N ARG A 657 16.27 -24.29 -11.27
CA ARG A 657 15.49 -25.05 -10.26
C ARG A 657 14.59 -26.09 -10.92
N MET A 658 13.94 -25.79 -12.05
CA MET A 658 13.07 -26.74 -12.76
C MET A 658 13.88 -27.95 -13.29
N GLY A 659 15.11 -27.72 -13.76
CA GLY A 659 16.05 -28.79 -14.12
C GLY A 659 16.49 -29.69 -12.96
N ARG A 660 16.20 -29.31 -11.71
CA ARG A 660 16.49 -30.06 -10.46
C ARG A 660 15.22 -30.59 -9.77
N ILE A 661 14.07 -30.62 -10.45
CA ILE A 661 12.79 -31.06 -9.86
C ILE A 661 12.83 -32.48 -9.24
N LEU A 662 13.71 -33.36 -9.73
CA LEU A 662 13.91 -34.72 -9.23
C LEU A 662 14.86 -34.81 -8.01
N ASP A 663 15.56 -33.73 -7.67
CA ASP A 663 16.68 -33.68 -6.73
C ASP A 663 16.53 -32.61 -5.64
N GLN A 664 15.34 -31.97 -5.53
CA GLN A 664 15.04 -30.93 -4.55
C GLN A 664 13.70 -31.19 -3.83
N PRO A 665 13.46 -30.61 -2.63
CA PRO A 665 12.30 -30.95 -1.82
C PRO A 665 10.94 -30.60 -2.46
N TYR A 666 9.92 -31.38 -2.08
CA TYR A 666 8.53 -31.26 -2.56
C TYR A 666 7.97 -29.83 -2.47
N ASP A 667 8.12 -29.14 -1.32
CA ASP A 667 7.57 -27.80 -1.14
C ASP A 667 8.27 -26.73 -2.02
N VAL A 668 9.55 -26.91 -2.34
CA VAL A 668 10.25 -26.05 -3.29
C VAL A 668 9.77 -26.34 -4.71
N ASN A 669 9.57 -27.61 -5.06
CA ASN A 669 8.98 -28.00 -6.35
C ASN A 669 7.61 -27.35 -6.57
N LEU A 670 6.72 -27.40 -5.57
CA LEU A 670 5.42 -26.72 -5.63
C LEU A 670 5.55 -25.20 -5.83
N GLN A 671 6.48 -24.54 -5.13
CA GLN A 671 6.61 -23.09 -5.21
C GLN A 671 7.29 -22.63 -6.51
N VAL A 672 8.22 -23.42 -7.08
CA VAL A 672 8.82 -23.19 -8.41
C VAL A 672 7.79 -23.36 -9.53
N THR A 673 7.01 -24.45 -9.50
CA THR A 673 5.97 -24.68 -10.52
C THR A 673 4.85 -23.65 -10.42
N SER A 674 4.43 -23.24 -9.22
CA SER A 674 3.47 -22.13 -9.05
C SER A 674 3.90 -20.86 -9.77
N VAL A 675 5.16 -20.43 -9.59
CA VAL A 675 5.70 -19.22 -10.26
C VAL A 675 5.74 -19.39 -11.79
N LEU A 676 6.17 -20.54 -12.29
CA LEU A 676 6.18 -20.84 -13.74
C LEU A 676 4.76 -20.90 -14.33
N SER A 677 3.78 -21.43 -13.59
CA SER A 677 2.36 -21.42 -13.97
C SER A 677 1.79 -20.01 -13.97
N LYS A 678 2.13 -19.15 -12.99
CA LYS A 678 1.72 -17.73 -13.02
C LYS A 678 2.30 -17.00 -14.25
N LEU A 679 3.57 -17.21 -14.57
CA LEU A 679 4.17 -16.65 -15.79
C LEU A 679 3.49 -17.17 -17.06
N SER A 680 3.19 -18.47 -17.12
CA SER A 680 2.53 -19.11 -18.25
C SER A 680 1.09 -18.64 -18.45
N LEU A 681 0.38 -18.28 -17.37
CA LEU A 681 -0.98 -17.72 -17.39
C LEU A 681 -1.05 -16.29 -17.98
N LEU A 682 0.07 -15.56 -18.08
CA LEU A 682 0.02 -14.17 -18.56
C LEU A 682 -0.39 -14.07 -20.05
N PRO A 683 -1.33 -13.18 -20.42
CA PRO A 683 -1.83 -13.01 -21.79
C PRO A 683 -0.88 -12.20 -22.69
N HIS A 684 0.41 -12.55 -22.69
CA HIS A 684 1.43 -11.90 -23.52
C HIS A 684 2.00 -12.86 -24.58
N ALA A 685 2.13 -12.39 -25.83
CA ALA A 685 2.50 -13.23 -26.96
C ALA A 685 3.88 -13.89 -26.82
N HIS A 686 4.92 -13.12 -26.42
CA HIS A 686 6.27 -13.66 -26.22
C HIS A 686 6.36 -14.67 -25.05
N LEU A 687 5.47 -14.55 -24.05
CA LEU A 687 5.41 -15.54 -22.95
C LEU A 687 4.67 -16.80 -23.39
N HIS A 688 3.64 -16.68 -24.23
CA HIS A 688 2.96 -17.83 -24.81
C HIS A 688 3.91 -18.63 -25.71
N GLU A 689 4.68 -17.96 -26.57
CA GLU A 689 5.73 -18.58 -27.37
C GLU A 689 6.76 -19.27 -26.45
N TYR A 690 7.56 -18.51 -25.71
CA TYR A 690 8.74 -19.01 -25.00
C TYR A 690 8.46 -20.05 -23.87
N LEU A 691 7.26 -20.07 -23.28
CA LEU A 691 6.91 -20.98 -22.18
C LEU A 691 5.97 -22.12 -22.57
N LEU A 692 5.14 -21.97 -23.63
CA LEU A 692 4.05 -22.90 -23.94
C LEU A 692 4.05 -23.43 -25.38
N ASP A 693 4.92 -22.96 -26.27
CA ASP A 693 5.12 -23.56 -27.59
C ASP A 693 6.22 -24.65 -27.52
N PRO A 694 5.89 -25.95 -27.75
CA PRO A 694 6.86 -27.03 -27.80
C PRO A 694 7.62 -27.09 -29.15
N TYR A 695 7.22 -26.30 -30.15
CA TYR A 695 7.73 -26.36 -31.53
C TYR A 695 8.63 -25.18 -31.92
N ILE A 696 9.14 -24.42 -30.93
CA ILE A 696 10.12 -23.37 -31.17
C ILE A 696 11.42 -23.98 -31.73
N ASN A 697 11.84 -23.52 -32.91
CA ASN A 697 13.20 -23.75 -33.41
C ASN A 697 14.18 -22.90 -32.60
N LEU A 698 14.68 -23.45 -31.49
CA LEU A 698 15.63 -22.78 -30.60
C LEU A 698 17.00 -22.62 -31.28
N ALA A 699 17.63 -21.46 -31.08
CA ALA A 699 19.01 -21.24 -31.47
C ALA A 699 19.97 -22.11 -30.65
N PRO A 700 21.18 -22.43 -31.16
CA PRO A 700 22.17 -23.23 -30.43
C PRO A 700 22.47 -22.67 -29.03
N GLY A 701 22.50 -23.55 -28.04
CA GLY A 701 22.70 -23.20 -26.62
C GLY A 701 21.51 -22.51 -25.92
N CYS A 702 20.41 -22.22 -26.63
CA CYS A 702 19.20 -21.65 -26.03
C CYS A 702 18.28 -22.76 -25.49
N ARG A 703 17.46 -22.40 -24.49
CA ARG A 703 16.44 -23.28 -23.90
C ARG A 703 15.08 -22.58 -23.84
N SER A 704 14.01 -23.38 -23.88
CA SER A 704 12.62 -23.03 -23.50
C SER A 704 12.17 -23.85 -22.31
N LEU A 705 11.06 -23.47 -21.65
CA LEU A 705 10.48 -24.26 -20.56
C LEU A 705 10.21 -25.72 -20.97
N PHE A 706 9.67 -25.94 -22.18
CA PHE A 706 9.44 -27.28 -22.72
C PHE A 706 10.75 -28.08 -22.86
N SER A 707 11.82 -27.49 -23.39
CA SER A 707 13.11 -28.17 -23.54
C SER A 707 13.76 -28.57 -22.21
N VAL A 708 13.57 -27.77 -21.15
CA VAL A 708 14.05 -28.10 -19.79
C VAL A 708 13.28 -29.31 -19.26
N ILE A 709 11.96 -29.36 -19.47
CA ILE A 709 11.12 -30.50 -19.05
C ILE A 709 11.48 -31.76 -19.84
N VAL A 710 11.71 -31.67 -21.16
CA VAL A 710 12.20 -32.79 -21.99
C VAL A 710 13.51 -33.38 -21.43
N ARG A 711 14.48 -32.52 -21.05
CA ARG A 711 15.75 -32.98 -20.44
C ARG A 711 15.53 -33.68 -19.10
N VAL A 712 14.66 -33.14 -18.25
CA VAL A 712 14.28 -33.76 -16.96
C VAL A 712 13.63 -35.13 -17.16
N VAL A 713 12.74 -35.28 -18.16
CA VAL A 713 12.13 -36.57 -18.48
C VAL A 713 13.16 -37.58 -19.01
N GLY A 714 14.14 -37.14 -19.80
CA GLY A 714 15.24 -38.01 -20.25
C GLY A 714 16.06 -38.57 -19.09
N ASP A 715 16.43 -37.72 -18.14
CA ASP A 715 17.12 -38.12 -16.90
C ASP A 715 16.24 -39.04 -16.02
N LEU A 716 14.96 -38.68 -15.81
CA LEU A 716 13.98 -39.55 -15.14
C LEU A 716 13.95 -40.95 -15.76
N MET A 717 13.91 -41.07 -17.09
CA MET A 717 13.87 -42.38 -17.74
C MET A 717 15.13 -43.22 -17.47
N LEU A 718 16.32 -42.61 -17.41
CA LEU A 718 17.54 -43.32 -17.01
C LEU A 718 17.46 -43.79 -15.54
N ARG A 719 16.95 -42.94 -14.64
CA ARG A 719 16.84 -43.25 -13.19
C ARG A 719 15.76 -44.29 -12.88
N THR A 720 14.62 -44.26 -13.56
CA THR A 720 13.49 -45.20 -13.37
C THR A 720 13.91 -46.66 -13.49
N HIS A 721 14.78 -46.98 -14.46
CA HIS A 721 15.29 -48.34 -14.66
C HIS A 721 16.17 -48.86 -13.50
N CYS A 722 16.70 -47.95 -12.66
CA CYS A 722 17.55 -48.29 -11.52
C CYS A 722 16.76 -48.49 -10.22
N ILE A 723 15.46 -48.15 -10.18
CA ILE A 723 14.64 -48.19 -8.95
C ILE A 723 13.73 -49.42 -8.96
N PRO A 724 13.98 -50.45 -8.13
CA PRO A 724 13.09 -51.60 -8.03
C PRO A 724 11.73 -51.18 -7.45
N GLU A 725 10.65 -51.73 -8.04
CA GLU A 725 9.26 -51.44 -7.68
C GLU A 725 8.87 -49.95 -7.80
N PHE A 726 9.43 -49.24 -8.80
CA PHE A 726 9.20 -47.81 -9.04
C PHE A 726 7.72 -47.39 -9.03
N THR A 727 6.87 -47.94 -9.91
CA THR A 727 5.46 -47.51 -10.02
C THR A 727 4.64 -47.79 -8.74
N PRO A 728 4.76 -48.97 -8.07
CA PRO A 728 4.19 -49.17 -6.73
C PRO A 728 4.65 -48.16 -5.68
N LYS A 729 5.96 -47.84 -5.63
CA LYS A 729 6.50 -46.82 -4.70
C LYS A 729 5.97 -45.42 -5.01
N LEU A 730 5.89 -45.05 -6.30
CA LEU A 730 5.36 -43.78 -6.76
C LEU A 730 3.87 -43.61 -6.37
N LEU A 731 3.05 -44.65 -6.55
CA LEU A 731 1.66 -44.65 -6.11
C LEU A 731 1.56 -44.50 -4.58
N LEU A 732 2.40 -45.19 -3.82
CA LEU A 732 2.44 -45.09 -2.36
C LEU A 732 2.81 -43.67 -1.89
N VAL A 733 3.82 -43.04 -2.50
CA VAL A 733 4.18 -41.63 -2.20
C VAL A 733 3.02 -40.69 -2.53
N ARG A 734 2.39 -40.81 -3.72
CA ARG A 734 1.22 -39.99 -4.08
C ARG A 734 0.07 -40.14 -3.08
N LYS A 735 -0.21 -41.35 -2.59
CA LYS A 735 -1.23 -41.57 -1.55
C LYS A 735 -0.88 -40.94 -0.21
N ARG A 736 0.39 -40.94 0.20
CA ARG A 736 0.85 -40.26 1.43
C ARG A 736 0.68 -38.74 1.32
N LEU A 737 1.12 -38.15 0.20
CA LEU A 737 0.94 -36.71 -0.07
C LEU A 737 -0.55 -36.29 -0.09
N LEU A 738 -1.45 -37.18 -0.53
CA LEU A 738 -2.89 -36.97 -0.51
C LEU A 738 -3.57 -37.32 0.84
N GLY A 739 -2.81 -37.72 1.87
CA GLY A 739 -3.33 -38.10 3.18
C GLY A 739 -4.16 -39.40 3.20
N LEU A 740 -4.10 -40.20 2.14
CA LEU A 740 -4.88 -41.44 1.97
C LEU A 740 -4.23 -42.65 2.66
N GLU A 741 -2.91 -42.64 2.82
CA GLU A 741 -2.16 -43.61 3.60
C GLU A 741 -1.20 -42.88 4.57
N PRO A 742 -1.02 -43.38 5.81
CA PRO A 742 -0.19 -42.70 6.81
C PRO A 742 1.31 -42.77 6.47
N GLU A 743 2.09 -41.94 7.16
CA GLU A 743 3.56 -42.03 7.20
C GLU A 743 4.00 -43.36 7.83
N GLY A 744 4.16 -44.38 6.98
CA GLY A 744 4.68 -45.69 7.32
C GLY A 744 6.21 -45.75 7.23
N MET A 745 6.73 -46.93 6.86
CA MET A 745 8.17 -47.12 6.65
C MET A 745 8.76 -46.10 5.65
N SER A 746 10.02 -45.74 5.85
CA SER A 746 10.82 -44.95 4.92
C SER A 746 10.85 -45.61 3.53
N ILE A 747 10.70 -44.79 2.49
CA ILE A 747 10.78 -45.20 1.09
C ILE A 747 12.12 -44.72 0.54
N ASP A 748 12.83 -45.58 -0.20
CA ASP A 748 14.05 -45.18 -0.88
C ASP A 748 13.71 -44.22 -2.05
N HIS A 749 14.52 -43.18 -2.24
CA HIS A 749 14.35 -42.17 -3.29
C HIS A 749 13.07 -41.30 -3.19
N THR A 750 12.50 -41.10 -1.99
CA THR A 750 11.30 -40.26 -1.76
C THR A 750 11.32 -38.93 -2.53
N THR A 751 12.39 -38.13 -2.43
CA THR A 751 12.50 -36.82 -3.10
C THR A 751 12.34 -36.90 -4.62
N LEU A 752 12.87 -37.96 -5.25
CA LEU A 752 12.71 -38.20 -6.68
C LEU A 752 11.25 -38.57 -7.01
N LEU A 753 10.64 -39.45 -6.20
CA LEU A 753 9.24 -39.86 -6.40
C LEU A 753 8.27 -38.67 -6.21
N GLU A 754 8.53 -37.80 -5.25
CA GLU A 754 7.83 -36.53 -5.04
C GLU A 754 8.03 -35.58 -6.22
N GLY A 755 9.26 -35.43 -6.71
CA GLY A 755 9.59 -34.67 -7.91
C GLY A 755 8.86 -35.14 -9.16
N VAL A 756 8.76 -36.46 -9.37
CA VAL A 756 7.98 -37.07 -10.46
C VAL A 756 6.49 -36.77 -10.34
N ILE A 757 5.94 -36.80 -9.12
CA ILE A 757 4.53 -36.45 -8.88
C ILE A 757 4.25 -34.98 -9.23
N VAL A 758 5.11 -34.05 -8.77
CA VAL A 758 4.94 -32.61 -9.10
C VAL A 758 5.15 -32.36 -10.60
N LEU A 759 6.10 -33.06 -11.24
CA LEU A 759 6.32 -33.01 -12.68
C LEU A 759 5.08 -33.48 -13.47
N GLU A 760 4.45 -34.59 -13.06
CA GLU A 760 3.23 -35.11 -13.70
C GLU A 760 2.06 -34.12 -13.58
N GLU A 761 1.86 -33.51 -12.41
CA GLU A 761 0.80 -32.51 -12.22
C GLU A 761 1.08 -31.18 -12.95
N PHE A 762 2.33 -30.69 -12.95
CA PHE A 762 2.72 -29.46 -13.63
C PHE A 762 2.55 -29.55 -15.16
N CYS A 763 2.88 -30.70 -15.77
CA CYS A 763 2.60 -30.93 -17.19
C CYS A 763 1.09 -30.85 -17.51
N LYS A 764 0.20 -31.26 -16.60
CA LYS A 764 -1.26 -31.09 -16.75
C LYS A 764 -1.66 -29.62 -16.61
N GLU A 765 -1.08 -28.88 -15.66
CA GLU A 765 -1.39 -27.46 -15.51
C GLU A 765 -0.96 -26.66 -16.76
N LEU A 766 0.25 -26.88 -17.29
CA LEU A 766 0.71 -26.24 -18.53
C LEU A 766 -0.18 -26.59 -19.73
N ALA A 767 -0.59 -27.86 -19.87
CA ALA A 767 -1.53 -28.28 -20.91
C ALA A 767 -2.89 -27.56 -20.79
N ALA A 768 -3.43 -27.45 -19.58
CA ALA A 768 -4.68 -26.75 -19.31
C ALA A 768 -4.58 -25.23 -19.59
N ILE A 769 -3.46 -24.60 -19.21
CA ILE A 769 -3.17 -23.19 -19.50
C ILE A 769 -3.09 -22.96 -21.02
N ALA A 770 -2.35 -23.80 -21.76
CA ALA A 770 -2.24 -23.68 -23.21
C ALA A 770 -3.60 -23.81 -23.92
N PHE A 771 -4.42 -24.79 -23.52
CA PHE A 771 -5.77 -24.98 -24.03
C PHE A 771 -6.68 -23.76 -23.79
N VAL A 772 -6.68 -23.23 -22.56
CA VAL A 772 -7.49 -22.06 -22.17
C VAL A 772 -7.06 -20.81 -22.94
N LYS A 773 -5.75 -20.54 -23.04
CA LYS A 773 -5.21 -19.37 -23.75
C LYS A 773 -5.58 -19.38 -25.23
N PHE A 774 -5.42 -20.52 -25.89
CA PHE A 774 -5.81 -20.69 -27.29
C PHE A 774 -7.30 -20.41 -27.48
N HIS A 775 -8.17 -21.08 -26.72
CA HIS A 775 -9.61 -20.91 -26.89
C HIS A 775 -10.07 -19.47 -26.62
N ALA A 776 -9.52 -18.78 -25.63
CA ALA A 776 -9.80 -17.37 -25.39
C ALA A 776 -9.43 -16.48 -26.59
N SER A 777 -8.26 -16.68 -27.21
CA SER A 777 -7.85 -15.94 -28.40
C SER A 777 -8.77 -16.18 -29.61
N THR A 778 -9.24 -17.41 -29.80
CA THR A 778 -10.23 -17.71 -30.87
C THR A 778 -11.59 -17.09 -30.60
N SER A 779 -12.02 -17.00 -29.33
CA SER A 779 -13.31 -16.38 -28.95
C SER A 779 -13.33 -14.85 -28.98
N THR A 780 -12.17 -14.21 -29.14
CA THR A 780 -12.03 -12.75 -29.22
C THR A 780 -11.73 -12.25 -30.65
N SER A 781 -11.71 -13.16 -31.62
CA SER A 781 -11.69 -12.83 -33.06
C SER A 781 -13.13 -12.62 -33.56
N PRO A 782 -13.40 -11.56 -34.35
CA PRO A 782 -14.76 -11.19 -34.79
C PRO A 782 -15.30 -12.03 -35.98
#